data_AF-A0A9D4Q8R2-F1
#
_entry.id   AF-A0A9D4Q8R2-F1
#
_cell.length_a   1.000
_cell.length_b   1.000
_cell.length_c   1.000
_cell.angle_alpha   90.00
_cell.angle_beta   90.00
_cell.angle_gamma   90.00
#
_symmetry.space_group_name_H-M   'P 1'
#
loop_
_entity.id
_entity.type
_entity.pdbx_description
1 polymer ?
#
loop_
_entity_poly.entity_id
_entity_poly.type
_entity_poly.pdbx_seq_one_letter_code
_entity_poly.pdbx_strand_id
1 'polypeptide(L)'
;MANREPYRIINLIRFHNAFMVVVSAWFLYLLLKFTYLPGGRYSLWCQGITGYMDEEMARYYKYGWFFIAARYADHLDTLFFVLRKKFTHITHLHVIHHTIVTINIWYWALYAPEGQPAFGLGLNVFVHIIMYTYYLLATMGPALFTSSSSRTVHVSDEMEFTLNPFALSNKLVQMGDPRTRDYPLVVNPLFVFPLVIFYLYFVKIAGPRWMKDKKPFDIINLVRAYNLFMVAVSAIFLFLHLKLTYLPGGRYSLWCQGITGYTDDELTRYYKYGWFFVAVRYADLLDTVFCVLRKKFNQITHLHVIHHTLVTVNVWFYTLFAPEGQPALGLAINVFVHIVMYFYYFLATLGPQVRKHLWWKKYLTTMQIVQFVIVMVHISIPLFVDCGFPRSIVIIGNLQTFLLLCMFVNFYIKAPTLPCTQVQPTSAKTMVFTLNPITLANSIVEMGDPRTRDYPLVLNPLFVFPLVVCYLYFVKVAGPRWMRDRKPFDIINVVRLYNLFMVVVAAVFLYLHLKMTYLPGGRYNLWCQGITGETDEELVQYYKYGWFFIAVRYADLLDTVFCVLRKKFSQITHLHVIHHTMVTVNVWYYALFAPEGQPALGLAMNAFVHVVMYFYYFLATLGPRIRKHLWWKKYLTTMQIEVQPPQEEMTLSFGLSFLLQKLYSISDPRTRDYPVVLNPFFVFPMVAAYLYFVKVSGPRWMQKREPFRIINVIRVYNVAMIAVNSVSLVMLLIPTYLPGGSYNLWCQGITGSFPEEHLKYYKYAWIFIAWRYADLLDTVFFVLRKKFNQVTHLHVIHHTIVVVNIWFYGRFAPAGQPALGIALNTFVHIVMYTYYFLASFGPRMRRYLWWKRYLTTLQIVQFIVIIAHMSVPLFVECGFPRPAVYVANTQTFLILCLFVNFYLRSYTGYNKPLTQGAKQVSEENAKASAENAKKR
;
A
#
# COMPACT_ATOMS: atom_id res chain seq x y z
N MET A 1 -4.56 -42.02 8.06
CA MET A 1 -4.35 -41.56 6.67
C MET A 1 -3.22 -40.53 6.63
N ALA A 2 -2.01 -40.98 6.97
CA ALA A 2 -0.78 -40.39 6.48
C ALA A 2 -0.57 -40.94 5.05
N ASN A 3 0.06 -40.17 4.15
CA ASN A 3 0.52 -40.58 2.82
C ASN A 3 -0.43 -40.41 1.60
N ARG A 4 -1.12 -39.27 1.47
CA ARG A 4 -1.46 -38.75 0.10
C ARG A 4 -0.94 -37.32 -0.07
N GLU A 5 -0.38 -37.06 -1.25
CA GLU A 5 0.77 -36.20 -1.50
C GLU A 5 0.56 -34.66 -1.51
N PRO A 6 1.61 -33.85 -1.20
CA PRO A 6 1.66 -32.39 -1.38
C PRO A 6 1.64 -31.89 -2.85
N TYR A 7 1.71 -32.78 -3.84
CA TYR A 7 1.98 -32.43 -5.24
C TYR A 7 0.78 -31.80 -5.98
N ARG A 8 -0.48 -32.14 -5.63
CA ARG A 8 -1.67 -31.64 -6.36
C ARG A 8 -1.96 -30.14 -6.19
N ILE A 9 -1.63 -29.54 -5.04
CA ILE A 9 -1.94 -28.12 -4.76
C ILE A 9 -0.93 -27.18 -5.44
N ILE A 10 0.32 -27.61 -5.60
CA ILE A 10 1.36 -26.80 -6.23
C ILE A 10 1.08 -26.58 -7.72
N ASN A 11 0.59 -27.59 -8.43
CA ASN A 11 0.23 -27.47 -9.85
C ASN A 11 -0.96 -26.53 -10.06
N LEU A 12 -1.92 -26.52 -9.12
CA LEU A 12 -3.03 -25.59 -9.13
C LEU A 12 -2.58 -24.14 -8.91
N ILE A 13 -1.60 -23.92 -8.03
CA ILE A 13 -1.01 -22.60 -7.80
C ILE A 13 -0.23 -22.12 -9.03
N ARG A 14 0.50 -23.02 -9.70
CA ARG A 14 1.18 -22.72 -10.97
C ARG A 14 0.17 -22.33 -12.05
N PHE A 15 -0.88 -23.13 -12.22
CA PHE A 15 -1.92 -22.82 -13.19
C PHE A 15 -2.56 -21.45 -12.91
N HIS A 16 -2.92 -21.18 -11.64
CA HIS A 16 -3.48 -19.90 -11.24
C HIS A 16 -2.52 -18.74 -11.54
N ASN A 17 -1.28 -18.80 -11.08
CA ASN A 17 -0.34 -17.71 -11.27
C ASN A 17 -0.04 -17.46 -12.76
N ALA A 18 0.03 -18.51 -13.59
CA ALA A 18 0.17 -18.38 -15.04
C ALA A 18 -1.06 -17.74 -15.68
N PHE A 19 -2.26 -18.17 -15.30
CA PHE A 19 -3.52 -17.59 -15.76
C PHE A 19 -3.60 -16.09 -15.43
N MET A 20 -3.22 -15.70 -14.21
CA MET A 20 -3.23 -14.30 -13.77
C MET A 20 -2.28 -13.40 -14.54
N VAL A 21 -1.12 -13.92 -14.95
CA VAL A 21 -0.16 -13.19 -15.79
C VAL A 21 -0.73 -12.96 -17.18
N VAL A 22 -1.27 -14.01 -17.81
CA VAL A 22 -1.82 -13.93 -19.17
C VAL A 22 -3.01 -12.97 -19.24
N VAL A 23 -3.94 -13.07 -18.31
CA VAL A 23 -5.14 -12.21 -18.29
C VAL A 23 -4.77 -10.75 -17.99
N SER A 24 -3.86 -10.51 -17.04
CA SER A 24 -3.43 -9.15 -16.71
C SER A 24 -2.65 -8.50 -17.86
N ALA A 25 -1.83 -9.25 -18.59
CA ALA A 25 -1.08 -8.76 -19.75
C ALA A 25 -1.99 -8.46 -20.95
N TRP A 26 -2.96 -9.34 -21.23
CA TRP A 26 -3.97 -9.13 -22.27
C TRP A 26 -4.79 -7.86 -22.02
N PHE A 27 -5.20 -7.62 -20.78
CA PHE A 27 -5.96 -6.41 -20.45
C PHE A 27 -5.11 -5.14 -20.48
N LEU A 28 -3.86 -5.17 -20.01
CA LEU A 28 -2.95 -4.02 -20.14
C LEU A 28 -2.79 -3.62 -21.60
N TYR A 29 -2.70 -4.60 -22.51
CA TYR A 29 -2.68 -4.35 -23.95
C TYR A 29 -3.98 -3.69 -24.45
N LEU A 30 -5.16 -4.20 -24.06
CA LEU A 30 -6.45 -3.60 -24.47
C LEU A 30 -6.61 -2.17 -23.93
N LEU A 31 -6.25 -1.94 -22.66
CA LEU A 31 -6.29 -0.63 -22.03
C LEU A 31 -5.41 0.35 -22.82
N LEU A 32 -4.15 -0.01 -23.06
CA LEU A 32 -3.22 0.82 -23.84
C LEU A 32 -3.73 1.03 -25.28
N LYS A 33 -4.33 0.02 -25.91
CA LYS A 33 -4.86 0.10 -27.28
C LYS A 33 -5.99 1.12 -27.44
N PHE A 34 -6.98 1.10 -26.55
CA PHE A 34 -8.15 1.97 -26.65
C PHE A 34 -7.92 3.37 -26.06
N THR A 35 -6.89 3.55 -25.24
CA THR A 35 -6.59 4.84 -24.60
C THR A 35 -5.39 5.57 -25.23
N TYR A 36 -4.20 4.96 -25.23
CA TYR A 36 -2.93 5.69 -25.42
C TYR A 36 -2.08 5.28 -26.65
N LEU A 37 -2.38 4.17 -27.32
CA LEU A 37 -1.71 3.72 -28.55
C LEU A 37 -2.32 4.38 -29.79
N PRO A 38 -1.66 4.34 -30.97
CA PRO A 38 -2.13 5.02 -32.18
C PRO A 38 -3.54 4.57 -32.58
N GLY A 39 -4.50 5.51 -32.61
CA GLY A 39 -5.94 5.26 -32.80
C GLY A 39 -6.79 5.39 -31.52
N GLY A 40 -6.17 5.50 -30.34
CA GLY A 40 -6.84 5.78 -29.06
C GLY A 40 -7.21 7.25 -28.86
N ARG A 41 -8.27 7.52 -28.08
CA ARG A 41 -8.88 8.86 -27.96
C ARG A 41 -8.37 9.71 -26.78
N TYR A 42 -7.49 9.19 -25.93
CA TYR A 42 -7.12 9.84 -24.67
C TYR A 42 -5.63 10.24 -24.63
N SER A 43 -5.39 11.50 -24.23
CA SER A 43 -4.05 12.03 -23.96
C SER A 43 -3.54 11.55 -22.59
N LEU A 44 -2.22 11.40 -22.44
CA LEU A 44 -1.57 11.18 -21.13
C LEU A 44 -1.63 12.44 -20.22
N TRP A 45 -2.21 13.55 -20.69
CA TRP A 45 -2.35 14.82 -19.98
C TRP A 45 -3.82 15.13 -19.61
N CYS A 46 -4.03 16.00 -18.61
CA CYS A 46 -5.30 16.22 -17.92
C CYS A 46 -6.49 16.47 -18.87
N GLN A 47 -7.54 15.65 -18.77
CA GLN A 47 -8.75 15.77 -19.56
C GLN A 47 -9.96 15.32 -18.74
N GLY A 48 -11.04 16.10 -18.80
CA GLY A 48 -12.27 15.86 -18.04
C GLY A 48 -13.11 14.70 -18.60
N ILE A 49 -14.09 14.24 -17.81
CA ILE A 49 -15.02 13.18 -18.21
C ILE A 49 -16.00 13.76 -19.23
N THR A 50 -15.86 13.35 -20.50
CA THR A 50 -16.65 13.91 -21.62
C THR A 50 -18.02 13.26 -21.82
N GLY A 51 -18.24 12.06 -21.24
CA GLY A 51 -19.56 11.41 -21.20
C GLY A 51 -20.11 10.92 -22.56
N TYR A 52 -19.26 10.78 -23.58
CA TYR A 52 -19.66 10.45 -24.95
C TYR A 52 -19.51 8.93 -25.22
N MET A 53 -20.61 8.22 -25.50
CA MET A 53 -20.63 6.76 -25.72
C MET A 53 -20.65 6.40 -27.21
N ASP A 54 -19.61 5.71 -27.66
CA ASP A 54 -19.35 5.27 -29.04
C ASP A 54 -19.23 3.72 -29.10
N GLU A 55 -19.40 3.08 -30.27
CA GLU A 55 -19.35 1.61 -30.44
C GLU A 55 -18.01 0.93 -30.05
N GLU A 56 -16.87 1.59 -30.27
CA GLU A 56 -15.55 1.13 -29.83
C GLU A 56 -15.35 1.30 -28.33
N MET A 57 -15.83 2.42 -27.75
CA MET A 57 -15.83 2.60 -26.30
C MET A 57 -16.75 1.59 -25.62
N ALA A 58 -17.97 1.35 -26.14
CA ALA A 58 -18.84 0.29 -25.64
C ALA A 58 -18.15 -1.10 -25.64
N ARG A 59 -17.23 -1.35 -26.59
CA ARG A 59 -16.37 -2.54 -26.63
C ARG A 59 -15.31 -2.53 -25.52
N TYR A 60 -14.61 -1.42 -25.28
CA TYR A 60 -13.68 -1.25 -24.16
C TYR A 60 -14.38 -1.46 -22.79
N TYR A 61 -15.57 -0.87 -22.61
CA TYR A 61 -16.42 -1.09 -21.43
C TYR A 61 -16.82 -2.57 -21.26
N LYS A 62 -17.06 -3.29 -22.36
CA LYS A 62 -17.34 -4.74 -22.36
C LYS A 62 -16.13 -5.57 -21.90
N TYR A 63 -14.90 -5.13 -22.21
CA TYR A 63 -13.65 -5.79 -21.78
C TYR A 63 -13.23 -5.44 -20.33
N GLY A 64 -13.66 -4.29 -19.79
CA GLY A 64 -13.43 -3.90 -18.39
C GLY A 64 -13.93 -4.94 -17.37
N TRP A 65 -14.93 -5.74 -17.74
CA TRP A 65 -15.41 -6.86 -16.92
C TRP A 65 -14.39 -7.97 -16.71
N PHE A 66 -13.56 -8.30 -17.71
CA PHE A 66 -12.50 -9.32 -17.57
C PHE A 66 -11.39 -8.85 -16.62
N PHE A 67 -11.15 -7.54 -16.55
CA PHE A 67 -10.20 -6.94 -15.61
C PHE A 67 -10.68 -7.00 -14.17
N ILE A 68 -11.96 -6.67 -13.94
CA ILE A 68 -12.59 -6.83 -12.64
C ILE A 68 -12.49 -8.30 -12.20
N ALA A 69 -12.84 -9.25 -13.08
CA ALA A 69 -12.74 -10.69 -12.84
C ALA A 69 -11.32 -11.15 -12.45
N ALA A 70 -10.29 -10.62 -13.13
CA ALA A 70 -8.90 -10.90 -12.82
C ALA A 70 -8.50 -10.37 -11.42
N ARG A 71 -8.91 -9.16 -11.06
CA ARG A 71 -8.58 -8.58 -9.74
C ARG A 71 -9.27 -9.30 -8.58
N TYR A 72 -10.41 -9.94 -8.83
CA TYR A 72 -11.01 -10.85 -7.85
C TYR A 72 -10.29 -12.19 -7.74
N ALA A 73 -9.69 -12.67 -8.82
CA ALA A 73 -8.85 -13.84 -8.78
C ALA A 73 -7.57 -13.61 -7.94
N ASP A 74 -7.18 -12.35 -7.67
CA ASP A 74 -6.06 -12.04 -6.76
C ASP A 74 -6.32 -12.54 -5.33
N HIS A 75 -7.58 -12.74 -4.94
CA HIS A 75 -7.93 -13.31 -3.64
C HIS A 75 -7.63 -14.81 -3.54
N LEU A 76 -7.41 -15.51 -4.66
CA LEU A 76 -6.98 -16.91 -4.68
C LEU A 76 -5.56 -17.06 -4.07
N ASP A 77 -4.71 -16.02 -4.08
CA ASP A 77 -3.42 -16.04 -3.36
C ASP A 77 -3.61 -16.22 -1.86
N THR A 78 -4.64 -15.58 -1.30
CA THR A 78 -4.99 -15.74 0.12
C THR A 78 -5.44 -17.18 0.40
N LEU A 79 -6.10 -17.85 -0.56
CA LEU A 79 -6.37 -19.30 -0.47
C LEU A 79 -5.10 -20.09 -0.32
N PHE A 80 -4.15 -19.80 -1.21
CA PHE A 80 -3.01 -20.67 -1.41
C PHE A 80 -2.09 -20.56 -0.21
N PHE A 81 -2.02 -19.39 0.43
CA PHE A 81 -1.39 -19.26 1.74
C PHE A 81 -2.09 -20.08 2.82
N VAL A 82 -3.41 -20.13 2.84
CA VAL A 82 -4.16 -20.91 3.84
C VAL A 82 -4.10 -22.42 3.57
N LEU A 83 -4.27 -22.87 2.33
CA LEU A 83 -4.15 -24.29 1.94
C LEU A 83 -2.74 -24.82 2.19
N ARG A 84 -1.72 -23.96 2.08
CA ARG A 84 -0.32 -24.28 2.45
C ARG A 84 -0.01 -24.10 3.93
N LYS A 85 -1.01 -23.78 4.75
CA LYS A 85 -0.89 -23.54 6.19
C LYS A 85 0.10 -22.41 6.57
N LYS A 86 0.33 -21.44 5.67
CA LYS A 86 1.28 -20.32 5.82
C LYS A 86 0.61 -19.04 6.35
N PHE A 87 -0.08 -19.15 7.49
CA PHE A 87 -0.90 -18.06 8.07
C PHE A 87 -0.12 -16.81 8.49
N THR A 88 1.19 -16.93 8.69
CA THR A 88 2.07 -15.79 9.03
C THR A 88 2.23 -14.78 7.90
N HIS A 89 1.93 -15.17 6.66
CA HIS A 89 2.04 -14.30 5.48
C HIS A 89 0.77 -13.47 5.23
N ILE A 90 -0.34 -13.80 5.90
CA ILE A 90 -1.61 -13.07 5.77
C ILE A 90 -1.61 -11.95 6.82
N THR A 91 -1.09 -10.79 6.42
CA THR A 91 -1.05 -9.59 7.28
C THR A 91 -2.34 -8.78 7.18
N HIS A 92 -2.67 -8.01 8.21
CA HIS A 92 -3.81 -7.07 8.16
C HIS A 92 -3.68 -6.11 6.99
N LEU A 93 -2.47 -5.64 6.69
CA LEU A 93 -2.17 -4.79 5.55
C LEU A 93 -2.42 -5.50 4.22
N HIS A 94 -2.01 -6.76 4.07
CA HIS A 94 -2.27 -7.57 2.86
C HIS A 94 -3.77 -7.74 2.63
N VAL A 95 -4.54 -8.10 3.66
CA VAL A 95 -6.00 -8.29 3.55
C VAL A 95 -6.70 -6.98 3.23
N ILE A 96 -6.38 -5.89 3.94
CA ILE A 96 -6.96 -4.56 3.72
C ILE A 96 -6.61 -4.05 2.31
N HIS A 97 -5.36 -4.24 1.88
CA HIS A 97 -4.88 -3.84 0.55
C HIS A 97 -5.66 -4.57 -0.56
N HIS A 98 -5.75 -5.91 -0.52
CA HIS A 98 -6.49 -6.64 -1.55
C HIS A 98 -8.00 -6.35 -1.51
N THR A 99 -8.61 -6.05 -0.36
CA THR A 99 -10.03 -5.66 -0.29
C THR A 99 -10.29 -4.24 -0.81
N ILE A 100 -9.47 -3.26 -0.41
CA ILE A 100 -9.63 -1.85 -0.82
C ILE A 100 -9.30 -1.66 -2.29
N VAL A 101 -8.24 -2.30 -2.79
CA VAL A 101 -7.83 -2.20 -4.19
C VAL A 101 -8.90 -2.78 -5.12
N THR A 102 -9.52 -3.91 -4.76
CA THR A 102 -10.61 -4.50 -5.55
C THR A 102 -11.89 -3.65 -5.54
N ILE A 103 -12.25 -3.05 -4.39
CA ILE A 103 -13.39 -2.13 -4.28
C ILE A 103 -13.16 -0.84 -5.07
N ASN A 104 -11.95 -0.27 -4.97
CA ASN A 104 -11.57 0.91 -5.74
C ASN A 104 -11.57 0.58 -7.24
N ILE A 105 -10.94 -0.49 -7.68
CA ILE A 105 -10.92 -0.85 -9.10
C ILE A 105 -12.33 -1.08 -9.66
N TRP A 106 -13.21 -1.74 -8.89
CA TRP A 106 -14.62 -1.90 -9.25
C TRP A 106 -15.35 -0.55 -9.37
N TYR A 107 -15.13 0.37 -8.43
CA TYR A 107 -15.72 1.72 -8.47
C TYR A 107 -15.23 2.55 -9.66
N TRP A 108 -13.93 2.50 -9.97
CA TRP A 108 -13.34 3.28 -11.06
C TRP A 108 -13.77 2.75 -12.43
N ALA A 109 -13.86 1.42 -12.59
CA ALA A 109 -14.33 0.79 -13.83
C ALA A 109 -15.82 1.03 -14.12
N LEU A 110 -16.66 1.27 -13.09
CA LEU A 110 -18.10 1.50 -13.25
C LEU A 110 -18.47 2.98 -13.46
N TYR A 111 -17.73 3.91 -12.85
CA TYR A 111 -18.12 5.33 -12.78
C TYR A 111 -17.13 6.31 -13.42
N ALA A 112 -15.90 5.91 -13.70
CA ALA A 112 -14.91 6.77 -14.32
C ALA A 112 -13.89 5.95 -15.16
N PRO A 113 -14.33 5.21 -16.18
CA PRO A 113 -13.42 4.41 -17.02
C PRO A 113 -12.68 5.24 -18.08
N GLU A 114 -12.94 6.55 -18.13
CA GLU A 114 -12.35 7.52 -19.06
C GLU A 114 -11.46 8.54 -18.33
N GLY A 115 -10.53 9.15 -19.08
CA GLY A 115 -9.65 10.21 -18.57
C GLY A 115 -8.53 9.71 -17.65
N GLN A 116 -8.05 10.59 -16.76
CA GLN A 116 -6.96 10.31 -15.80
C GLN A 116 -7.09 9.01 -14.97
N PRO A 117 -8.29 8.56 -14.57
CA PRO A 117 -8.55 7.23 -14.02
C PRO A 117 -7.92 6.03 -14.75
N ALA A 118 -7.90 6.02 -16.08
CA ALA A 118 -7.42 4.89 -16.87
C ALA A 118 -5.90 4.66 -16.71
N PHE A 119 -5.14 5.73 -16.46
CA PHE A 119 -3.70 5.67 -16.19
C PHE A 119 -3.38 4.97 -14.87
N GLY A 120 -4.09 5.33 -13.79
CA GLY A 120 -3.96 4.66 -12.49
C GLY A 120 -4.34 3.18 -12.55
N LEU A 121 -5.33 2.85 -13.39
CA LEU A 121 -5.74 1.48 -13.67
C LEU A 121 -4.63 0.68 -14.37
N GLY A 122 -4.03 1.24 -15.42
CA GLY A 122 -2.93 0.61 -16.17
C GLY A 122 -1.69 0.35 -15.31
N LEU A 123 -1.33 1.30 -14.44
CA LEU A 123 -0.21 1.16 -13.50
C LEU A 123 -0.45 0.02 -12.51
N ASN A 124 -1.68 -0.13 -12.03
CA ASN A 124 -2.07 -1.20 -11.12
C ASN A 124 -2.00 -2.58 -11.80
N VAL A 125 -2.49 -2.69 -13.04
CA VAL A 125 -2.43 -3.94 -13.84
C VAL A 125 -0.99 -4.38 -14.05
N PHE A 126 -0.11 -3.43 -14.38
CA PHE A 126 1.31 -3.67 -14.62
C PHE A 126 2.01 -4.25 -13.39
N VAL A 127 1.74 -3.69 -12.20
CA VAL A 127 2.31 -4.20 -10.93
C VAL A 127 1.85 -5.63 -10.63
N HIS A 128 0.60 -5.99 -10.96
CA HIS A 128 0.09 -7.33 -10.71
C HIS A 128 0.65 -8.37 -11.70
N ILE A 129 0.91 -8.02 -12.97
CA ILE A 129 1.63 -8.90 -13.92
C ILE A 129 2.98 -9.32 -13.33
N ILE A 130 3.72 -8.37 -12.77
CA ILE A 130 5.04 -8.60 -12.17
C ILE A 130 4.92 -9.52 -10.95
N MET A 131 3.93 -9.26 -10.09
CA MET A 131 3.71 -10.03 -8.87
C MET A 131 3.33 -11.50 -9.14
N TYR A 132 2.38 -11.77 -10.05
CA TYR A 132 1.94 -13.14 -10.35
C TYR A 132 2.99 -13.95 -11.11
N THR A 133 3.78 -13.29 -11.95
CA THR A 133 4.92 -13.93 -12.61
C THR A 133 5.93 -14.44 -11.59
N TYR A 134 6.21 -13.62 -10.57
CA TYR A 134 7.07 -14.00 -9.47
C TYR A 134 6.52 -15.19 -8.66
N TYR A 135 5.21 -15.21 -8.36
CA TYR A 135 4.58 -16.32 -7.62
C TYR A 135 4.51 -17.62 -8.43
N LEU A 136 4.30 -17.54 -9.75
CA LEU A 136 4.35 -18.69 -10.65
C LEU A 136 5.69 -19.40 -10.53
N LEU A 137 6.77 -18.64 -10.71
CA LEU A 137 8.14 -19.13 -10.68
C LEU A 137 8.51 -19.69 -9.30
N ALA A 138 8.05 -19.07 -8.22
CA ALA A 138 8.29 -19.53 -6.85
C ALA A 138 7.64 -20.89 -6.50
N THR A 139 6.66 -21.35 -7.28
CA THR A 139 5.98 -22.63 -7.04
C THR A 139 6.50 -23.79 -7.88
N MET A 140 7.39 -23.55 -8.85
CA MET A 140 7.85 -24.58 -9.79
C MET A 140 8.87 -25.60 -9.22
N GLY A 141 9.62 -25.28 -8.15
CA GLY A 141 10.52 -26.23 -7.46
C GLY A 141 11.55 -26.95 -8.37
N PRO A 142 12.49 -27.75 -7.85
CA PRO A 142 13.59 -28.29 -8.66
C PRO A 142 13.25 -29.51 -9.55
N ALA A 143 12.02 -30.03 -9.51
CA ALA A 143 11.70 -31.41 -9.93
C ALA A 143 11.36 -31.61 -11.42
N LEU A 144 11.64 -30.65 -12.31
CA LEU A 144 11.34 -30.78 -13.75
C LEU A 144 12.52 -31.22 -14.63
N PHE A 145 13.65 -31.65 -14.04
CA PHE A 145 14.86 -32.03 -14.79
C PHE A 145 15.20 -33.53 -14.75
N THR A 146 14.24 -34.42 -14.47
CA THR A 146 14.45 -35.88 -14.56
C THR A 146 13.24 -36.61 -15.14
N SER A 147 13.18 -36.76 -16.46
CA SER A 147 13.14 -38.06 -17.16
C SER A 147 12.85 -37.87 -18.64
N SER A 148 13.69 -38.48 -19.47
CA SER A 148 13.64 -38.57 -20.93
C SER A 148 12.45 -39.36 -21.47
N SER A 149 11.97 -39.02 -22.68
CA SER A 149 11.85 -39.96 -23.80
C SER A 149 11.30 -39.25 -25.04
N SER A 150 12.04 -39.37 -26.15
CA SER A 150 11.76 -38.86 -27.49
C SER A 150 10.67 -39.66 -28.21
N ARG A 151 9.78 -38.99 -28.93
CA ARG A 151 9.27 -39.47 -30.23
C ARG A 151 8.80 -38.30 -31.09
N THR A 152 9.34 -38.23 -32.29
CA THR A 152 9.02 -37.30 -33.37
C THR A 152 7.79 -37.79 -34.15
N VAL A 153 6.90 -36.86 -34.53
CA VAL A 153 5.97 -36.99 -35.67
C VAL A 153 5.84 -35.62 -36.33
N HIS A 154 5.89 -35.60 -37.67
CA HIS A 154 5.84 -34.41 -38.52
C HIS A 154 4.41 -34.04 -38.97
N VAL A 155 4.26 -32.76 -39.33
CA VAL A 155 3.43 -32.12 -40.38
C VAL A 155 2.27 -31.18 -39.93
N SER A 156 2.44 -29.92 -40.38
CA SER A 156 1.53 -28.82 -40.76
C SER A 156 0.70 -28.03 -39.74
N ASP A 157 0.96 -26.71 -39.79
CA ASP A 157 0.07 -25.56 -39.62
C ASP A 157 -0.94 -25.55 -38.46
N GLU A 158 -0.51 -24.97 -37.33
CA GLU A 158 -1.24 -23.94 -36.57
C GLU A 158 -0.38 -23.46 -35.38
N MET A 159 -0.47 -22.17 -35.04
CA MET A 159 0.43 -21.46 -34.12
C MET A 159 0.23 -21.88 -32.65
N GLU A 160 0.91 -22.96 -32.22
CA GLU A 160 1.01 -23.39 -30.82
C GLU A 160 2.22 -22.77 -30.08
N PHE A 161 1.97 -22.15 -28.93
CA PHE A 161 2.99 -21.61 -28.03
C PHE A 161 3.60 -22.73 -27.16
N THR A 162 4.72 -23.32 -27.59
CA THR A 162 5.41 -24.38 -26.83
C THR A 162 6.40 -23.80 -25.79
N LEU A 163 6.22 -24.18 -24.51
CA LEU A 163 7.08 -23.84 -23.37
C LEU A 163 8.42 -24.61 -23.40
N ASN A 164 9.37 -24.24 -24.27
CA ASN A 164 10.75 -24.76 -24.18
C ASN A 164 11.69 -23.69 -23.57
N PRO A 165 12.28 -23.90 -22.37
CA PRO A 165 13.20 -22.96 -21.74
C PRO A 165 14.45 -22.66 -22.57
N PHE A 166 14.91 -23.60 -23.38
CA PHE A 166 16.03 -23.39 -24.31
C PHE A 166 15.60 -22.51 -25.49
N ALA A 167 14.37 -22.68 -26.01
CA ALA A 167 13.83 -21.81 -27.04
C ALA A 167 13.58 -20.39 -26.51
N LEU A 168 13.09 -20.26 -25.27
CA LEU A 168 12.92 -18.97 -24.60
C LEU A 168 14.27 -18.29 -24.33
N SER A 169 15.28 -19.04 -23.86
CA SER A 169 16.64 -18.56 -23.68
C SER A 169 17.25 -18.07 -25.00
N ASN A 170 17.15 -18.87 -26.05
CA ASN A 170 17.66 -18.51 -27.38
C ASN A 170 16.93 -17.29 -27.94
N LYS A 171 15.60 -17.21 -27.74
CA LYS A 171 14.80 -16.05 -28.15
C LYS A 171 15.17 -14.80 -27.35
N LEU A 172 15.43 -14.90 -26.04
CA LEU A 172 15.89 -13.78 -25.20
C LEU A 172 17.28 -13.27 -25.62
N VAL A 173 18.21 -14.18 -25.91
CA VAL A 173 19.54 -13.82 -26.43
C VAL A 173 19.41 -13.17 -27.83
N GLN A 174 18.53 -13.67 -28.68
CA GLN A 174 18.22 -13.10 -29.99
C GLN A 174 17.50 -11.73 -29.93
N MET A 175 16.84 -11.40 -28.83
CA MET A 175 16.21 -10.09 -28.61
C MET A 175 17.17 -9.05 -27.99
N GLY A 176 18.30 -9.47 -27.40
CA GLY A 176 19.28 -8.56 -26.81
C GLY A 176 20.24 -7.92 -27.81
N ASP A 177 21.16 -7.06 -27.39
CA ASP A 177 22.06 -6.32 -28.26
C ASP A 177 23.10 -7.25 -28.92
N PRO A 178 23.18 -7.31 -30.27
CA PRO A 178 24.09 -8.19 -31.00
C PRO A 178 25.56 -8.04 -30.59
N ARG A 179 25.99 -6.86 -30.13
CA ARG A 179 27.37 -6.56 -29.70
C ARG A 179 27.80 -7.30 -28.45
N THR A 180 26.86 -7.87 -27.68
CA THR A 180 27.13 -8.56 -26.42
C THR A 180 26.72 -10.04 -26.43
N ARG A 181 26.08 -10.53 -27.50
CA ARG A 181 25.50 -11.89 -27.57
C ARG A 181 26.55 -13.01 -27.50
N ASP A 182 27.75 -12.76 -28.01
CA ASP A 182 28.79 -13.78 -28.16
C ASP A 182 29.61 -14.05 -26.88
N TYR A 183 29.32 -13.38 -25.76
CA TYR A 183 30.00 -13.61 -24.48
C TYR A 183 29.28 -14.71 -23.65
N PRO A 184 29.76 -15.97 -23.67
CA PRO A 184 28.97 -17.15 -23.35
C PRO A 184 28.62 -17.33 -21.86
N LEU A 185 29.40 -16.73 -20.96
CA LEU A 185 29.32 -16.97 -19.50
C LEU A 185 28.57 -15.87 -18.71
N VAL A 186 28.10 -14.80 -19.35
CA VAL A 186 27.52 -13.61 -18.66
C VAL A 186 26.21 -13.17 -19.25
N VAL A 187 25.97 -13.44 -20.54
CA VAL A 187 24.75 -13.01 -21.22
C VAL A 187 23.72 -14.14 -21.31
N ASN A 188 24.14 -15.37 -21.01
CA ASN A 188 23.26 -16.53 -21.07
C ASN A 188 22.36 -16.63 -19.80
N PRO A 189 21.02 -16.49 -19.94
CA PRO A 189 20.11 -16.63 -18.80
C PRO A 189 20.18 -18.02 -18.14
N LEU A 190 20.57 -19.06 -18.88
CA LEU A 190 20.75 -20.42 -18.35
C LEU A 190 21.97 -20.56 -17.43
N PHE A 191 22.87 -19.58 -17.39
CA PHE A 191 23.95 -19.52 -16.40
C PHE A 191 23.53 -18.67 -15.18
N VAL A 192 22.99 -17.47 -15.42
CA VAL A 192 22.71 -16.48 -14.37
C VAL A 192 21.60 -16.93 -13.42
N PHE A 193 20.48 -17.45 -13.93
CA PHE A 193 19.37 -17.85 -13.06
C PHE A 193 19.71 -19.08 -12.19
N PRO A 194 20.35 -20.15 -12.73
CA PRO A 194 20.85 -21.23 -11.89
C PRO A 194 21.90 -20.80 -10.88
N LEU A 195 22.83 -19.89 -11.23
CA LEU A 195 23.82 -19.34 -10.30
C LEU A 195 23.13 -18.66 -9.11
N VAL A 196 22.13 -17.81 -9.35
CA VAL A 196 21.36 -17.13 -8.31
C VAL A 196 20.55 -18.11 -7.46
N ILE A 197 19.92 -19.11 -8.08
CA ILE A 197 19.16 -20.14 -7.36
C ILE A 197 20.09 -20.95 -6.44
N PHE A 198 21.25 -21.37 -6.95
CA PHE A 198 22.26 -22.09 -6.18
C PHE A 198 22.79 -21.24 -5.03
N TYR A 199 23.12 -19.98 -5.28
CA TYR A 199 23.54 -19.01 -4.28
C TYR A 199 22.51 -18.87 -3.14
N LEU A 200 21.23 -18.66 -3.47
CA LEU A 200 20.16 -18.53 -2.48
C LEU A 200 19.96 -19.82 -1.67
N TYR A 201 20.02 -20.98 -2.33
CA TYR A 201 19.95 -22.28 -1.68
C TYR A 201 21.12 -22.47 -0.71
N PHE A 202 22.34 -22.15 -1.14
CA PHE A 202 23.54 -22.25 -0.31
C PHE A 202 23.46 -21.32 0.91
N VAL A 203 23.17 -20.03 0.72
CA VAL A 203 23.22 -19.04 1.81
C VAL A 203 22.08 -19.19 2.81
N LYS A 204 20.88 -19.60 2.38
CA LYS A 204 19.72 -19.71 3.28
C LYS A 204 19.52 -21.11 3.87
N ILE A 205 19.94 -22.16 3.19
CA ILE A 205 19.60 -23.54 3.57
C ILE A 205 20.86 -24.38 3.74
N ALA A 206 21.57 -24.71 2.65
CA ALA A 206 22.60 -25.74 2.67
C ALA A 206 23.82 -25.33 3.51
N GLY A 207 24.33 -24.12 3.31
CA GLY A 207 25.48 -23.58 4.02
C GLY A 207 25.28 -23.45 5.53
N PRO A 208 24.23 -22.76 6.04
CA PRO A 208 23.94 -22.69 7.46
C PRO A 208 23.69 -24.06 8.11
N ARG A 209 23.03 -24.99 7.40
CA ARG A 209 22.77 -26.35 7.89
C ARG A 209 24.07 -27.16 8.00
N TRP A 210 24.94 -27.06 7.01
CA TRP A 210 26.25 -27.73 7.00
C TRP A 210 27.20 -27.15 8.05
N MET A 211 27.17 -25.83 8.26
CA MET A 211 27.98 -25.16 9.25
C MET A 211 27.47 -25.34 10.68
N LYS A 212 26.22 -25.80 10.90
CA LYS A 212 25.61 -25.90 12.23
C LYS A 212 26.55 -26.59 13.24
N ASP A 213 27.08 -27.74 12.86
CA ASP A 213 27.88 -28.62 13.73
C ASP A 213 29.41 -28.47 13.52
N LYS A 214 29.86 -27.52 12.68
CA LYS A 214 31.29 -27.27 12.39
C LYS A 214 31.82 -26.01 13.07
N LYS A 215 33.13 -25.95 13.36
CA LYS A 215 33.78 -24.70 13.80
C LYS A 215 33.88 -23.70 12.63
N PRO A 216 33.86 -22.38 12.88
CA PRO A 216 34.01 -21.37 11.81
C PRO A 216 35.38 -21.53 11.15
N PHE A 217 35.44 -21.48 9.82
CA PHE A 217 36.69 -21.61 9.08
C PHE A 217 37.56 -20.36 9.26
N ASP A 218 38.87 -20.55 9.48
CA ASP A 218 39.84 -19.46 9.54
C ASP A 218 40.37 -19.10 8.14
N ILE A 219 39.51 -18.42 7.39
CA ILE A 219 39.79 -17.97 6.01
C ILE A 219 40.13 -16.48 5.96
N ILE A 220 40.65 -15.90 7.05
CA ILE A 220 40.83 -14.44 7.14
C ILE A 220 41.83 -13.90 6.11
N ASN A 221 42.89 -14.64 5.80
CA ASN A 221 43.88 -14.27 4.78
C ASN A 221 43.30 -14.35 3.36
N LEU A 222 42.45 -15.34 3.10
CA LEU A 222 41.70 -15.44 1.83
C LEU A 222 40.75 -14.25 1.66
N VAL A 223 40.02 -13.89 2.72
CA VAL A 223 39.12 -12.72 2.70
C VAL A 223 39.90 -11.40 2.53
N ARG A 224 41.10 -11.28 3.10
CA ARG A 224 42.00 -10.13 2.88
C ARG A 224 42.42 -10.02 1.42
N ALA A 225 42.92 -11.12 0.84
CA ALA A 225 43.35 -11.18 -0.55
C ALA A 225 42.19 -10.88 -1.51
N TYR A 226 41.01 -11.47 -1.25
CA TYR A 226 39.80 -11.20 -2.01
C TYR A 226 39.40 -9.72 -1.97
N ASN A 227 39.34 -9.10 -0.79
CA ASN A 227 38.97 -7.68 -0.70
C ASN A 227 39.97 -6.76 -1.42
N LEU A 228 41.27 -7.02 -1.32
CA LEU A 228 42.29 -6.26 -2.07
C LEU A 228 42.18 -6.48 -3.59
N PHE A 229 41.94 -7.71 -4.01
CA PHE A 229 41.68 -8.04 -5.42
C PHE A 229 40.46 -7.28 -5.96
N MET A 230 39.35 -7.26 -5.20
CA MET A 230 38.13 -6.54 -5.57
C MET A 230 38.37 -5.03 -5.66
N VAL A 231 39.19 -4.46 -4.78
CA VAL A 231 39.61 -3.04 -4.85
C VAL A 231 40.41 -2.76 -6.12
N ALA A 232 41.45 -3.56 -6.39
CA ALA A 232 42.34 -3.36 -7.54
C ALA A 232 41.59 -3.48 -8.88
N VAL A 233 40.79 -4.53 -9.03
CA VAL A 233 40.03 -4.77 -10.27
C VAL A 233 38.93 -3.71 -10.46
N SER A 234 38.27 -3.28 -9.39
CA SER A 234 37.27 -2.19 -9.46
C SER A 234 37.91 -0.85 -9.81
N ALA A 235 39.11 -0.55 -9.30
CA ALA A 235 39.84 0.68 -9.64
C ALA A 235 40.29 0.71 -11.10
N ILE A 236 40.83 -0.41 -11.61
CA ILE A 236 41.21 -0.54 -13.03
C ILE A 236 39.99 -0.35 -13.94
N PHE A 237 38.86 -0.99 -13.59
CA PHE A 237 37.63 -0.84 -14.37
C PHE A 237 37.10 0.59 -14.33
N LEU A 238 37.05 1.23 -13.16
CA LEU A 238 36.60 2.62 -13.05
C LEU A 238 37.43 3.55 -13.93
N PHE A 239 38.76 3.39 -13.92
CA PHE A 239 39.66 4.18 -14.77
C PHE A 239 39.39 3.95 -16.27
N LEU A 240 39.29 2.70 -16.71
CA LEU A 240 39.00 2.37 -18.11
C LEU A 240 37.60 2.85 -18.54
N HIS A 241 36.60 2.66 -17.69
CA HIS A 241 35.21 3.08 -17.93
C HIS A 241 35.14 4.59 -18.10
N LEU A 242 35.74 5.36 -17.19
CA LEU A 242 35.78 6.82 -17.28
C LEU A 242 36.58 7.29 -18.50
N LYS A 243 37.71 6.66 -18.81
CA LYS A 243 38.53 6.97 -20.01
C LYS A 243 37.74 6.83 -21.31
N LEU A 244 36.97 5.75 -21.44
CA LEU A 244 36.24 5.43 -22.66
C LEU A 244 34.88 6.16 -22.78
N THR A 245 34.36 6.71 -21.69
CA THR A 245 33.05 7.38 -21.67
C THR A 245 33.14 8.89 -21.48
N TYR A 246 33.73 9.38 -20.38
CA TYR A 246 33.60 10.78 -19.93
C TYR A 246 34.91 11.60 -19.89
N LEU A 247 36.08 10.96 -19.81
CA LEU A 247 37.40 11.64 -19.81
C LEU A 247 37.87 11.94 -21.24
N PRO A 248 38.93 12.76 -21.44
CA PRO A 248 39.36 13.18 -22.77
C PRO A 248 39.58 12.00 -23.73
N GLY A 249 38.80 11.95 -24.82
CA GLY A 249 38.70 10.82 -25.75
C GLY A 249 37.36 10.08 -25.70
N GLY A 250 36.60 10.20 -24.62
CA GLY A 250 35.25 9.66 -24.44
C GLY A 250 34.17 10.55 -25.08
N ARG A 251 33.10 9.92 -25.61
CA ARG A 251 32.03 10.58 -26.37
C ARG A 251 30.70 10.69 -25.62
N TYR A 252 30.65 10.37 -24.32
CA TYR A 252 29.39 10.34 -23.58
C TYR A 252 29.03 11.70 -22.99
N SER A 253 27.76 12.08 -23.16
CA SER A 253 27.20 13.24 -22.48
C SER A 253 26.86 12.90 -21.03
N LEU A 254 27.30 13.75 -20.09
CA LEU A 254 26.91 13.69 -18.68
C LEU A 254 25.45 14.12 -18.45
N TRP A 255 24.79 14.67 -19.46
CA TRP A 255 23.41 15.15 -19.36
C TRP A 255 22.42 14.09 -19.87
N CYS A 256 22.53 13.69 -21.14
CA CYS A 256 21.64 12.68 -21.73
C CYS A 256 22.39 11.87 -22.77
N GLN A 257 22.45 10.56 -22.57
CA GLN A 257 23.14 9.60 -23.43
C GLN A 257 22.20 8.45 -23.82
N GLY A 258 21.92 8.37 -25.12
CA GLY A 258 21.17 7.27 -25.74
C GLY A 258 22.03 6.02 -25.98
N ILE A 259 21.36 4.98 -26.48
CA ILE A 259 22.03 3.81 -27.07
C ILE A 259 22.40 4.18 -28.50
N THR A 260 23.69 4.22 -28.81
CA THR A 260 24.17 4.80 -30.07
C THR A 260 24.34 3.76 -31.17
N GLY A 261 24.51 2.48 -30.82
CA GLY A 261 24.53 1.38 -31.79
C GLY A 261 25.81 1.26 -32.64
N TYR A 262 26.73 2.23 -32.58
CA TYR A 262 27.99 2.21 -33.33
C TYR A 262 28.96 1.14 -32.79
N THR A 263 29.92 0.73 -33.62
CA THR A 263 31.00 -0.22 -33.28
C THR A 263 32.33 0.30 -33.80
N ASP A 264 33.01 1.11 -32.98
CA ASP A 264 34.41 1.52 -33.21
C ASP A 264 35.36 0.57 -32.44
N ASP A 265 36.64 0.50 -32.81
CA ASP A 265 37.64 -0.35 -32.13
C ASP A 265 37.77 -0.03 -30.63
N GLU A 266 37.61 1.23 -30.25
CA GLU A 266 37.64 1.66 -28.84
C GLU A 266 36.38 1.25 -28.06
N LEU A 267 35.22 1.22 -28.71
CA LEU A 267 33.96 0.83 -28.10
C LEU A 267 33.83 -0.71 -28.03
N THR A 268 34.37 -1.42 -29.01
CA THR A 268 34.55 -2.89 -28.96
C THR A 268 35.45 -3.27 -27.79
N ARG A 269 36.51 -2.49 -27.52
CA ARG A 269 37.36 -2.63 -26.34
C ARG A 269 36.61 -2.35 -25.03
N TYR A 270 35.72 -1.35 -25.00
CA TYR A 270 34.82 -1.10 -23.87
C TYR A 270 33.94 -2.31 -23.54
N TYR A 271 33.29 -2.93 -24.54
CA TYR A 271 32.46 -4.13 -24.33
C TYR A 271 33.27 -5.35 -23.87
N LYS A 272 34.47 -5.54 -24.42
CA LYS A 272 35.39 -6.63 -24.04
C LYS A 272 35.81 -6.56 -22.58
N TYR A 273 36.11 -5.35 -22.07
CA TYR A 273 36.41 -5.14 -20.65
C TYR A 273 35.14 -5.14 -19.77
N GLY A 274 34.01 -4.66 -20.29
CA GLY A 274 32.71 -4.68 -19.63
C GLY A 274 32.29 -6.09 -19.23
N TRP A 275 32.48 -7.07 -20.12
CA TRP A 275 32.24 -8.50 -19.85
C TRP A 275 32.99 -9.01 -18.59
N PHE A 276 34.29 -8.74 -18.49
CA PHE A 276 35.11 -9.18 -17.35
C PHE A 276 34.62 -8.55 -16.05
N PHE A 277 34.16 -7.31 -16.11
CA PHE A 277 33.63 -6.60 -14.94
C PHE A 277 32.27 -7.16 -14.48
N VAL A 278 31.42 -7.65 -15.39
CA VAL A 278 30.21 -8.37 -14.99
C VAL A 278 30.56 -9.65 -14.23
N ALA A 279 31.57 -10.39 -14.67
CA ALA A 279 32.04 -11.57 -13.93
C ALA A 279 32.52 -11.20 -12.51
N VAL A 280 33.16 -10.05 -12.33
CA VAL A 280 33.53 -9.51 -11.01
C VAL A 280 32.29 -9.20 -10.16
N ARG A 281 31.20 -8.68 -10.75
CA ARG A 281 29.93 -8.46 -10.02
C ARG A 281 29.28 -9.77 -9.59
N TYR A 282 29.49 -10.88 -10.28
CA TYR A 282 29.09 -12.20 -9.81
C TYR A 282 29.99 -12.72 -8.69
N ALA A 283 31.27 -12.36 -8.70
CA ALA A 283 32.18 -12.66 -7.61
C ALA A 283 31.78 -11.98 -6.29
N ASP A 284 31.01 -10.88 -6.32
CA ASP A 284 30.44 -10.24 -5.11
C ASP A 284 29.57 -11.22 -4.28
N LEU A 285 29.01 -12.27 -4.89
CA LEU A 285 28.24 -13.30 -4.17
C LEU A 285 29.11 -14.08 -3.15
N LEU A 286 30.43 -14.07 -3.32
CA LEU A 286 31.36 -14.71 -2.38
C LEU A 286 31.40 -14.02 -1.02
N ASP A 287 31.05 -12.73 -0.91
CA ASP A 287 30.99 -12.02 0.38
C ASP A 287 30.07 -12.72 1.37
N THR A 288 28.89 -13.09 0.89
CA THR A 288 27.88 -13.86 1.61
C THR A 288 28.34 -15.29 1.92
N VAL A 289 29.07 -15.93 1.00
CA VAL A 289 29.65 -17.27 1.22
C VAL A 289 30.68 -17.21 2.35
N PHE A 290 31.55 -16.21 2.36
CA PHE A 290 32.51 -16.00 3.46
C PHE A 290 31.81 -15.72 4.79
N CYS A 291 30.68 -14.99 4.79
CA CYS A 291 29.87 -14.80 6.00
C CYS A 291 29.32 -16.11 6.56
N VAL A 292 28.86 -17.03 5.69
CA VAL A 292 28.37 -18.36 6.09
C VAL A 292 29.51 -19.21 6.66
N LEU A 293 30.64 -19.31 5.95
CA LEU A 293 31.79 -20.12 6.36
C LEU A 293 32.42 -19.64 7.68
N ARG A 294 32.31 -18.34 7.98
CA ARG A 294 32.79 -17.73 9.24
C ARG A 294 31.73 -17.68 10.35
N LYS A 295 30.54 -18.26 10.13
CA LYS A 295 29.38 -18.20 11.05
C LYS A 295 28.97 -16.79 11.45
N LYS A 296 29.12 -15.80 10.56
CA LYS A 296 28.69 -14.41 10.77
C LYS A 296 27.27 -14.18 10.25
N PHE A 297 26.32 -15.00 10.69
CA PHE A 297 24.92 -14.97 10.21
C PHE A 297 24.22 -13.63 10.46
N ASN A 298 24.64 -12.85 11.46
CA ASN A 298 24.12 -11.51 11.73
C ASN A 298 24.40 -10.51 10.60
N GLN A 299 25.39 -10.78 9.74
CA GLN A 299 25.70 -9.96 8.57
C GLN A 299 24.84 -10.32 7.35
N ILE A 300 24.24 -11.52 7.33
CA ILE A 300 23.37 -12.02 6.25
C ILE A 300 21.94 -11.50 6.45
N THR A 301 21.80 -10.18 6.34
CA THR A 301 20.52 -9.49 6.48
C THR A 301 19.63 -9.66 5.26
N HIS A 302 18.33 -9.37 5.39
CA HIS A 302 17.42 -9.33 4.25
C HIS A 302 17.86 -8.29 3.21
N LEU A 303 18.38 -7.13 3.63
CA LEU A 303 18.96 -6.12 2.75
C LEU A 303 20.08 -6.69 1.89
N HIS A 304 21.06 -7.33 2.53
CA HIS A 304 22.24 -7.85 1.84
C HIS A 304 21.88 -8.92 0.81
N VAL A 305 21.04 -9.91 1.17
CA VAL A 305 20.66 -10.99 0.23
C VAL A 305 19.81 -10.46 -0.93
N ILE A 306 18.84 -9.57 -0.67
CA ILE A 306 18.00 -8.99 -1.72
C ILE A 306 18.84 -8.13 -2.67
N HIS A 307 19.74 -7.30 -2.15
CA HIS A 307 20.65 -6.47 -2.94
C HIS A 307 21.53 -7.32 -3.86
N HIS A 308 22.28 -8.30 -3.32
CA HIS A 308 23.20 -9.12 -4.14
C HIS A 308 22.47 -9.96 -5.19
N THR A 309 21.27 -10.47 -4.88
CA THR A 309 20.44 -11.17 -5.87
C THR A 309 19.92 -10.24 -6.96
N LEU A 310 19.40 -9.07 -6.59
CA LEU A 310 18.81 -8.12 -7.53
C LEU A 310 19.90 -7.53 -8.44
N VAL A 311 21.03 -7.07 -7.90
CA VAL A 311 22.13 -6.49 -8.68
C VAL A 311 22.69 -7.51 -9.69
N THR A 312 22.85 -8.79 -9.30
CA THR A 312 23.31 -9.87 -10.20
C THR A 312 22.40 -10.03 -11.43
N VAL A 313 21.08 -10.03 -11.23
CA VAL A 313 20.10 -10.13 -12.32
C VAL A 313 20.07 -8.86 -13.19
N ASN A 314 20.28 -7.70 -12.59
CA ASN A 314 20.31 -6.44 -13.33
C ASN A 314 21.53 -6.29 -14.20
N VAL A 315 22.71 -6.64 -13.70
CA VAL A 315 23.92 -6.54 -14.51
C VAL A 315 23.78 -7.43 -15.75
N TRP A 316 23.16 -8.60 -15.65
CA TRP A 316 22.77 -9.40 -16.82
C TRP A 316 21.78 -8.68 -17.73
N PHE A 317 20.66 -8.20 -17.19
CA PHE A 317 19.58 -7.55 -17.97
C PHE A 317 20.07 -6.30 -18.72
N TYR A 318 20.80 -5.40 -18.03
CA TYR A 318 21.34 -4.20 -18.65
C TYR A 318 22.45 -4.52 -19.64
N THR A 319 23.33 -5.49 -19.37
CA THR A 319 24.36 -5.86 -20.36
C THR A 319 23.76 -6.49 -21.62
N LEU A 320 22.63 -7.21 -21.50
CA LEU A 320 21.94 -7.82 -22.63
C LEU A 320 21.08 -6.81 -23.43
N PHE A 321 20.42 -5.85 -22.79
CA PHE A 321 19.44 -4.97 -23.46
C PHE A 321 19.85 -3.49 -23.58
N ALA A 322 20.78 -3.03 -22.74
CA ALA A 322 21.25 -1.64 -22.71
C ALA A 322 22.71 -1.56 -22.17
N PRO A 323 23.69 -2.15 -22.89
CA PRO A 323 25.09 -2.21 -22.43
C PRO A 323 25.80 -0.85 -22.44
N GLU A 324 25.16 0.15 -23.02
CA GLU A 324 25.61 1.55 -23.09
C GLU A 324 24.44 2.52 -22.81
N GLY A 325 24.76 3.81 -22.70
CA GLY A 325 23.76 4.86 -22.51
C GLY A 325 23.74 5.45 -21.10
N GLN A 326 22.60 6.04 -20.73
CA GLN A 326 22.37 6.74 -19.47
C GLN A 326 22.80 6.00 -18.18
N PRO A 327 22.71 4.65 -18.06
CA PRO A 327 23.15 3.93 -16.87
C PRO A 327 24.66 3.96 -16.63
N ALA A 328 25.48 4.32 -17.62
CA ALA A 328 26.94 4.27 -17.54
C ALA A 328 27.53 5.15 -16.41
N LEU A 329 26.93 6.32 -16.12
CA LEU A 329 27.37 7.14 -14.99
C LEU A 329 27.05 6.46 -13.65
N GLY A 330 25.88 5.82 -13.56
CA GLY A 330 25.48 5.10 -12.35
C GLY A 330 26.37 3.89 -12.07
N LEU A 331 26.83 3.21 -13.12
CA LEU A 331 27.85 2.18 -13.01
C LEU A 331 29.16 2.75 -12.43
N ALA A 332 29.67 3.85 -13.00
CA ALA A 332 30.91 4.49 -12.53
C ALA A 332 30.85 4.86 -11.03
N ILE A 333 29.75 5.49 -10.61
CA ILE A 333 29.52 5.86 -9.20
C ILE A 333 29.46 4.61 -8.32
N ASN A 334 28.77 3.55 -8.75
CA ASN A 334 28.67 2.32 -7.99
C ASN A 334 30.04 1.64 -7.80
N VAL A 335 30.85 1.56 -8.87
CA VAL A 335 32.20 0.99 -8.79
C VAL A 335 33.08 1.80 -7.85
N PHE A 336 33.01 3.13 -7.90
CA PHE A 336 33.72 3.99 -6.96
C PHE A 336 33.34 3.71 -5.50
N VAL A 337 32.04 3.62 -5.21
CA VAL A 337 31.56 3.29 -3.85
C VAL A 337 32.00 1.89 -3.43
N HIS A 338 32.05 0.92 -4.35
CA HIS A 338 32.55 -0.42 -4.08
C HIS A 338 34.06 -0.46 -3.80
N ILE A 339 34.89 0.37 -4.44
CA ILE A 339 36.31 0.51 -4.09
C ILE A 339 36.45 0.92 -2.62
N VAL A 340 35.71 1.94 -2.19
CA VAL A 340 35.75 2.44 -0.81
C VAL A 340 35.19 1.40 0.17
N MET A 341 34.12 0.69 -0.20
CA MET A 341 33.50 -0.35 0.62
C MET A 341 34.42 -1.58 0.82
N TYR A 342 35.00 -2.12 -0.25
CA TYR A 342 35.90 -3.28 -0.16
C TYR A 342 37.20 -2.93 0.56
N PHE A 343 37.69 -1.69 0.40
CA PHE A 343 38.81 -1.20 1.18
C PHE A 343 38.48 -1.13 2.68
N TYR A 344 37.28 -0.66 3.05
CA TYR A 344 36.80 -0.72 4.43
C TYR A 344 36.74 -2.17 4.96
N TYR A 345 36.24 -3.12 4.16
CA TYR A 345 36.19 -4.53 4.56
C TYR A 345 37.58 -5.14 4.74
N PHE A 346 38.55 -4.80 3.88
CA PHE A 346 39.94 -5.17 4.07
C PHE A 346 40.48 -4.64 5.41
N LEU A 347 40.36 -3.34 5.68
CA LEU A 347 40.85 -2.75 6.94
C LEU A 347 40.17 -3.38 8.17
N ALA A 348 38.88 -3.71 8.08
CA ALA A 348 38.14 -4.36 9.16
C ALA A 348 38.64 -5.79 9.47
N THR A 349 39.44 -6.39 8.58
CA THR A 349 40.06 -7.71 8.79
C THR A 349 41.47 -7.65 9.38
N LEU A 350 42.10 -6.46 9.49
CA LEU A 350 43.44 -6.27 10.09
C LEU A 350 43.45 -6.30 11.64
N GLY A 351 42.30 -6.60 12.26
CA GLY A 351 42.18 -6.87 13.68
C GLY A 351 41.57 -5.72 14.51
N PRO A 352 41.48 -5.90 15.84
CA PRO A 352 40.82 -4.93 16.73
C PRO A 352 41.53 -3.58 16.81
N GLN A 353 42.86 -3.55 16.64
CA GLN A 353 43.64 -2.31 16.67
C GLN A 353 43.27 -1.38 15.51
N VAL A 354 43.13 -1.92 14.30
CA VAL A 354 42.72 -1.14 13.11
C VAL A 354 41.22 -0.79 13.17
N ARG A 355 40.36 -1.70 13.66
CA ARG A 355 38.90 -1.45 13.76
C ARG A 355 38.53 -0.22 14.58
N LYS A 356 39.30 0.12 15.62
CA LYS A 356 39.10 1.35 16.41
C LYS A 356 39.20 2.62 15.57
N HIS A 357 40.04 2.60 14.53
CA HIS A 357 40.28 3.73 13.64
C HIS A 357 39.26 3.83 12.49
N LEU A 358 38.32 2.88 12.38
CA LEU A 358 37.27 2.86 11.36
C LEU A 358 36.01 3.64 11.78
N TRP A 359 36.20 4.83 12.35
CA TRP A 359 35.12 5.73 12.80
C TRP A 359 34.22 6.22 11.66
N TRP A 360 34.72 6.17 10.42
CA TRP A 360 34.05 6.70 9.24
C TRP A 360 33.04 5.74 8.58
N LYS A 361 32.73 4.61 9.21
CA LYS A 361 31.70 3.65 8.75
C LYS A 361 30.35 4.33 8.42
N LYS A 362 29.95 5.34 9.20
CA LYS A 362 28.70 6.09 8.97
C LYS A 362 28.74 6.89 7.67
N TYR A 363 29.90 7.45 7.31
CA TYR A 363 30.09 8.18 6.07
C TYR A 363 30.07 7.26 4.85
N LEU A 364 30.58 6.03 4.99
CA LEU A 364 30.45 5.01 3.93
C LEU A 364 28.97 4.72 3.60
N THR A 365 28.13 4.49 4.62
CA THR A 365 26.69 4.26 4.39
C THR A 365 25.97 5.52 3.87
N THR A 366 26.41 6.71 4.30
CA THR A 366 25.89 7.97 3.77
C THR A 366 26.24 8.15 2.30
N MET A 367 27.48 7.83 1.91
CA MET A 367 27.94 7.83 0.51
C MET A 367 27.12 6.86 -0.34
N GLN A 368 26.82 5.66 0.17
CA GLN A 368 25.96 4.69 -0.50
C GLN A 368 24.53 5.21 -0.73
N ILE A 369 23.96 5.95 0.22
CA ILE A 369 22.62 6.56 0.08
C ILE A 369 22.65 7.69 -0.95
N VAL A 370 23.65 8.58 -0.88
CA VAL A 370 23.84 9.68 -1.83
C VAL A 370 24.02 9.14 -3.25
N GLN A 371 24.75 8.03 -3.41
CA GLN A 371 24.91 7.33 -4.68
C GLN A 371 23.54 7.04 -5.32
N PHE A 372 22.58 6.50 -4.57
CA PHE A 372 21.29 6.10 -5.13
C PHE A 372 20.44 7.30 -5.52
N VAL A 373 20.52 8.40 -4.75
CA VAL A 373 19.83 9.66 -5.09
C VAL A 373 20.37 10.25 -6.39
N ILE A 374 21.70 10.33 -6.54
CA ILE A 374 22.34 10.87 -7.75
C ILE A 374 22.01 10.00 -8.97
N VAL A 375 22.12 8.67 -8.82
CA VAL A 375 21.82 7.71 -9.90
C VAL A 375 20.35 7.77 -10.30
N MET A 376 19.42 7.90 -9.35
CA MET A 376 18.00 8.04 -9.63
C MET A 376 17.66 9.33 -10.40
N VAL A 377 18.27 10.45 -10.02
CA VAL A 377 18.10 11.72 -10.76
C VAL A 377 18.68 11.59 -12.17
N HIS A 378 19.91 11.10 -12.31
CA HIS A 378 20.59 10.98 -13.60
C HIS A 378 19.87 10.01 -14.56
N ILE A 379 19.42 8.86 -14.07
CA ILE A 379 18.66 7.89 -14.87
C ILE A 379 17.28 8.43 -15.24
N SER A 380 16.71 9.38 -14.48
CA SER A 380 15.42 10.01 -14.80
C SER A 380 15.47 11.07 -15.90
N ILE A 381 16.65 11.57 -16.30
CA ILE A 381 16.76 12.63 -17.32
C ILE A 381 16.12 12.23 -18.65
N PRO A 382 16.30 11.00 -19.19
CA PRO A 382 15.66 10.56 -20.42
C PRO A 382 14.12 10.42 -20.36
N LEU A 383 13.49 10.59 -19.19
CA LEU A 383 12.03 10.70 -19.08
C LEU A 383 11.53 12.08 -19.51
N PHE A 384 12.38 13.10 -19.39
CA PHE A 384 12.04 14.50 -19.63
C PHE A 384 12.73 15.07 -20.87
N VAL A 385 13.85 14.47 -21.27
CA VAL A 385 14.63 14.86 -22.46
C VAL A 385 14.78 13.64 -23.37
N ASP A 386 14.39 13.77 -24.63
CA ASP A 386 14.55 12.67 -25.57
C ASP A 386 15.99 12.61 -26.10
N CYS A 387 16.75 11.62 -25.64
CA CYS A 387 18.07 11.31 -26.18
C CYS A 387 18.16 9.88 -26.74
N GLY A 388 17.03 9.27 -27.08
CA GLY A 388 17.00 7.93 -27.69
C GLY A 388 17.31 6.78 -26.72
N PHE A 389 17.26 7.02 -25.41
CA PHE A 389 17.33 5.94 -24.41
C PHE A 389 15.93 5.38 -24.10
N PRO A 390 15.72 4.05 -24.04
CA PRO A 390 14.39 3.48 -23.83
C PRO A 390 13.76 3.86 -22.49
N ARG A 391 12.65 4.62 -22.53
CA ARG A 391 11.93 5.13 -21.34
C ARG A 391 11.41 4.01 -20.43
N SER A 392 11.08 2.83 -20.98
CA SER A 392 10.65 1.65 -20.23
C SER A 392 11.76 1.11 -19.31
N ILE A 393 13.01 1.06 -19.80
CA ILE A 393 14.17 0.62 -19.03
C ILE A 393 14.48 1.62 -17.90
N VAL A 394 14.29 2.92 -18.16
CA VAL A 394 14.44 3.99 -17.16
C VAL A 394 13.45 3.83 -16.00
N ILE A 395 12.18 3.55 -16.27
CA ILE A 395 11.15 3.37 -15.24
C ILE A 395 11.48 2.15 -14.37
N ILE A 396 11.86 1.02 -14.99
CA ILE A 396 12.26 -0.20 -14.26
C ILE A 396 13.49 0.08 -13.38
N GLY A 397 14.51 0.76 -13.93
CA GLY A 397 15.71 1.16 -13.20
C GLY A 397 15.42 2.07 -12.00
N ASN A 398 14.52 3.04 -12.15
CA ASN A 398 14.15 3.97 -11.09
C ASN A 398 13.33 3.31 -9.97
N LEU A 399 12.34 2.49 -10.31
CA LEU A 399 11.55 1.74 -9.30
C LEU A 399 12.45 0.86 -8.45
N GLN A 400 13.44 0.25 -9.09
CA GLN A 400 14.40 -0.59 -8.40
C GLN A 400 15.38 0.20 -7.53
N THR A 401 15.93 1.30 -8.05
CA THR A 401 16.84 2.17 -7.32
C THR A 401 16.13 2.77 -6.09
N PHE A 402 14.84 3.10 -6.21
CA PHE A 402 14.00 3.53 -5.10
C PHE A 402 13.79 2.44 -4.04
N LEU A 403 13.57 1.18 -4.45
CA LEU A 403 13.50 0.05 -3.52
C LEU A 403 14.80 -0.11 -2.71
N LEU A 404 15.96 -0.06 -3.38
CA LEU A 404 17.26 -0.15 -2.71
C LEU A 404 17.49 1.05 -1.78
N LEU A 405 17.14 2.27 -2.20
CA LEU A 405 17.19 3.47 -1.37
C LEU A 405 16.37 3.32 -0.08
N CYS A 406 15.11 2.87 -0.20
CA CYS A 406 14.24 2.63 0.96
C CYS A 406 14.85 1.63 1.95
N MET A 407 15.44 0.54 1.43
CA MET A 407 16.04 -0.48 2.27
C MET A 407 17.33 0.01 2.96
N PHE A 408 18.15 0.82 2.28
CA PHE A 408 19.36 1.44 2.87
C PHE A 408 19.01 2.52 3.90
N VAL A 409 17.97 3.32 3.68
CA VAL A 409 17.45 4.30 4.65
C VAL A 409 16.92 3.59 5.90
N ASN A 410 16.14 2.52 5.73
CA ASN A 410 15.66 1.69 6.84
C ASN A 410 16.82 1.04 7.64
N PHE A 411 17.91 0.63 6.96
CA PHE A 411 19.13 0.14 7.60
C PHE A 411 19.87 1.24 8.37
N TYR A 412 19.99 2.43 7.78
CA TYR A 412 20.64 3.60 8.42
C TYR A 412 19.90 4.05 9.68
N ILE A 413 18.55 4.03 9.67
CA ILE A 413 17.71 4.38 10.84
C ILE A 413 17.81 3.33 11.95
N LYS A 414 17.92 2.04 11.62
CA LYS A 414 17.94 0.93 12.59
C LYS A 414 19.31 0.59 13.15
N ALA A 415 20.39 1.15 12.61
CA ALA A 415 21.74 0.92 13.13
C ALA A 415 21.91 1.58 14.51
N PRO A 416 22.32 0.84 15.57
CA PRO A 416 22.44 1.40 16.91
C PRO A 416 23.47 2.53 16.94
N THR A 417 23.01 3.72 17.33
CA THR A 417 23.84 4.87 17.65
C THR A 417 24.33 4.74 19.09
N LEU A 418 25.65 4.87 19.31
CA LEU A 418 26.23 5.11 20.64
C LEU A 418 25.61 6.39 21.26
N PRO A 419 25.56 6.50 22.61
CA PRO A 419 24.80 7.54 23.29
C PRO A 419 25.31 8.94 22.99
N CYS A 420 24.36 9.88 22.87
CA CYS A 420 24.58 11.27 22.50
C CYS A 420 25.49 12.02 23.48
N THR A 421 26.46 12.76 22.94
CA THR A 421 26.97 14.00 23.54
C THR A 421 26.67 15.16 22.58
N GLN A 422 26.12 16.23 23.14
CA GLN A 422 25.79 17.47 22.41
C GLN A 422 27.08 18.26 22.07
N VAL A 423 27.15 18.84 20.87
CA VAL A 423 27.36 20.29 20.59
C VAL A 423 27.83 20.52 19.14
N GLN A 424 26.94 21.22 18.42
CA GLN A 424 26.99 22.21 17.31
C GLN A 424 27.94 22.15 16.09
N PRO A 425 27.44 22.69 14.94
CA PRO A 425 27.98 22.48 13.60
C PRO A 425 28.81 23.67 13.09
N THR A 426 29.79 23.38 12.22
CA THR A 426 30.44 24.37 11.36
C THR A 426 30.13 24.10 9.89
N SER A 427 29.38 25.06 9.33
CA SER A 427 29.52 25.65 8.00
C SER A 427 29.60 24.74 6.76
N ALA A 428 28.43 24.61 6.15
CA ALA A 428 28.11 24.51 4.72
C ALA A 428 29.24 24.72 3.69
N LYS A 429 29.15 23.97 2.58
CA LYS A 429 28.80 24.57 1.29
C LYS A 429 28.13 23.56 0.35
N THR A 430 27.02 24.02 -0.20
CA THR A 430 26.10 23.37 -1.13
C THR A 430 26.45 23.79 -2.56
N MET A 431 26.23 22.91 -3.54
CA MET A 431 26.11 23.25 -4.97
C MET A 431 25.18 22.20 -5.59
N VAL A 432 23.85 22.36 -5.60
CA VAL A 432 22.96 23.20 -6.46
C VAL A 432 23.08 22.88 -7.94
N PHE A 433 22.13 22.05 -8.41
CA PHE A 433 21.69 21.89 -9.79
C PHE A 433 21.03 23.19 -10.27
N THR A 434 21.42 23.68 -11.44
CA THR A 434 20.75 24.80 -12.11
C THR A 434 19.71 24.27 -13.11
N LEU A 435 18.52 23.87 -12.62
CA LEU A 435 17.31 24.19 -13.37
C LEU A 435 17.08 25.67 -13.12
N ASN A 436 16.98 26.48 -14.18
CA ASN A 436 16.75 27.90 -14.03
C ASN A 436 15.44 28.12 -13.24
N PRO A 437 15.50 28.61 -11.99
CA PRO A 437 14.31 28.76 -11.15
C PRO A 437 13.29 29.73 -11.78
N ILE A 438 13.79 30.63 -12.63
CA ILE A 438 12.99 31.63 -13.35
C ILE A 438 12.10 30.94 -14.39
N THR A 439 12.58 29.93 -15.11
CA THR A 439 11.74 29.23 -16.10
C THR A 439 10.67 28.38 -15.43
N LEU A 440 10.98 27.69 -14.32
CA LEU A 440 9.99 26.96 -13.53
C LEU A 440 8.92 27.89 -12.92
N ALA A 441 9.36 29.06 -12.43
CA ALA A 441 8.45 30.06 -11.87
C ALA A 441 7.51 30.64 -12.94
N ASN A 442 8.02 30.94 -14.12
CA ASN A 442 7.23 31.45 -15.25
C ASN A 442 6.23 30.41 -15.74
N SER A 443 6.60 29.13 -15.81
CA SER A 443 5.65 28.06 -16.18
C SER A 443 4.52 27.89 -15.15
N ILE A 444 4.80 28.06 -13.85
CA ILE A 444 3.76 28.00 -12.80
C ILE A 444 2.77 29.17 -12.95
N VAL A 445 3.28 30.35 -13.28
CA VAL A 445 2.47 31.55 -13.57
C VAL A 445 1.58 31.35 -14.80
N GLU A 446 2.12 30.76 -15.86
CA GLU A 446 1.39 30.50 -17.11
C GLU A 446 0.27 29.46 -16.95
N MET A 447 0.40 28.54 -15.98
CA MET A 447 -0.62 27.55 -15.62
C MET A 447 -1.73 28.10 -14.70
N GLY A 448 -1.55 29.28 -14.09
CA GLY A 448 -2.52 29.91 -13.19
C GLY A 448 -3.66 30.67 -13.90
N ASP A 449 -4.71 30.99 -13.14
CA ASP A 449 -5.90 31.70 -13.65
C ASP A 449 -5.51 33.07 -14.24
N PRO A 450 -5.83 33.35 -15.52
CA PRO A 450 -5.40 34.56 -16.21
C PRO A 450 -5.86 35.86 -15.53
N ARG A 451 -6.99 35.86 -14.81
CA ARG A 451 -7.56 37.04 -14.15
C ARG A 451 -6.75 37.52 -12.94
N THR A 452 -5.87 36.66 -12.43
CA THR A 452 -5.03 36.96 -11.26
C THR A 452 -3.62 37.40 -11.63
N ARG A 453 -3.27 37.39 -12.93
CA ARG A 453 -1.89 37.52 -13.45
C ARG A 453 -1.22 38.88 -13.21
N ASP A 454 -1.99 39.95 -12.99
CA ASP A 454 -1.44 41.31 -12.84
C ASP A 454 -1.10 41.69 -11.39
N TYR A 455 -1.26 40.77 -10.44
CA TYR A 455 -1.10 41.04 -9.00
C TYR A 455 0.28 40.56 -8.46
N PRO A 456 1.25 41.47 -8.19
CA PRO A 456 2.67 41.14 -8.05
C PRO A 456 3.06 40.26 -6.83
N LEU A 457 2.21 40.16 -5.81
CA LEU A 457 2.45 39.33 -4.61
C LEU A 457 1.83 37.93 -4.70
N VAL A 458 1.01 37.66 -5.72
CA VAL A 458 0.25 36.41 -5.89
C VAL A 458 0.94 35.48 -6.89
N LEU A 459 1.73 36.03 -7.82
CA LEU A 459 2.26 35.26 -8.94
C LEU A 459 3.59 34.57 -8.71
N ASN A 460 4.52 35.17 -7.95
CA ASN A 460 5.90 34.73 -8.07
C ASN A 460 6.24 33.64 -7.04
N PRO A 461 6.31 32.34 -7.42
CA PRO A 461 6.78 31.30 -6.51
C PRO A 461 8.20 31.58 -5.99
N LEU A 462 9.00 32.42 -6.68
CA LEU A 462 10.30 32.89 -6.23
C LEU A 462 10.24 33.89 -5.07
N PHE A 463 9.06 34.42 -4.72
CA PHE A 463 8.87 35.20 -3.50
C PHE A 463 8.37 34.31 -2.35
N VAL A 464 7.30 33.54 -2.60
CA VAL A 464 6.60 32.78 -1.54
C VAL A 464 7.46 31.64 -0.98
N PHE A 465 8.06 30.81 -1.82
CA PHE A 465 8.86 29.68 -1.33
C PHE A 465 10.14 30.14 -0.61
N PRO A 466 10.91 31.12 -1.12
CA PRO A 466 12.04 31.67 -0.38
C PRO A 466 11.63 32.37 0.92
N LEU A 467 10.51 33.10 0.95
CA LEU A 467 9.98 33.71 2.18
C LEU A 467 9.69 32.65 3.25
N VAL A 468 9.00 31.56 2.89
CA VAL A 468 8.70 30.44 3.80
C VAL A 468 9.97 29.74 4.27
N VAL A 469 10.94 29.50 3.39
CA VAL A 469 12.23 28.90 3.75
C VAL A 469 13.01 29.81 4.71
N CYS A 470 13.06 31.12 4.46
CA CYS A 470 13.70 32.10 5.34
C CYS A 470 13.02 32.16 6.70
N TYR A 471 11.69 32.17 6.72
CA TYR A 471 10.87 32.09 7.92
C TYR A 471 11.18 30.84 8.75
N LEU A 472 11.15 29.65 8.13
CA LEU A 472 11.41 28.38 8.81
C LEU A 472 12.84 28.34 9.37
N TYR A 473 13.81 28.81 8.58
CA TYR A 473 15.20 28.92 9.03
C TYR A 473 15.34 29.87 10.22
N PHE A 474 14.69 31.03 10.19
CA PHE A 474 14.68 31.97 11.30
C PHE A 474 14.04 31.38 12.55
N VAL A 475 12.83 30.83 12.45
CA VAL A 475 12.07 30.36 13.63
C VAL A 475 12.68 29.09 14.24
N LYS A 476 13.22 28.16 13.43
CA LYS A 476 13.76 26.88 13.93
C LYS A 476 15.25 26.94 14.27
N VAL A 477 16.03 27.80 13.60
CA VAL A 477 17.49 27.75 13.68
C VAL A 477 18.08 29.09 14.08
N ALA A 478 18.00 30.11 13.22
CA ALA A 478 18.78 31.35 13.39
C ALA A 478 18.28 32.19 14.58
N GLY A 479 16.98 32.40 14.70
CA GLY A 479 16.35 33.18 15.76
C GLY A 479 16.57 32.59 17.16
N PRO A 480 16.24 31.31 17.42
CA PRO A 480 16.52 30.67 18.71
C PRO A 480 18.02 30.63 19.07
N ARG A 481 18.90 30.43 18.07
CA ARG A 481 20.35 30.44 18.29
C ARG A 481 20.87 31.85 18.62
N TRP A 482 20.37 32.87 17.93
CA TRP A 482 20.72 34.27 18.16
C TRP A 482 20.20 34.81 19.50
N MET A 483 19.01 34.36 19.90
CA MET A 483 18.40 34.74 21.18
C MET A 483 18.93 33.94 22.37
N ARG A 484 19.68 32.83 22.18
CA ARG A 484 20.15 31.94 23.27
C ARG A 484 20.74 32.73 24.43
N ASP A 485 21.70 33.60 24.13
CA ASP A 485 22.53 34.31 25.11
C ASP A 485 22.08 35.76 25.36
N ARG A 486 20.94 36.21 24.79
CA ARG A 486 20.43 37.59 24.88
C ARG A 486 19.24 37.72 25.86
N LYS A 487 19.00 38.90 26.42
CA LYS A 487 17.74 39.17 27.17
C LYS A 487 16.56 39.29 26.19
N PRO A 488 15.32 38.90 26.59
CA PRO A 488 14.15 39.05 25.72
C PRO A 488 13.89 40.54 25.43
N PHE A 489 13.55 40.86 24.18
CA PHE A 489 13.23 42.24 23.79
C PHE A 489 11.88 42.69 24.37
N ASP A 490 11.83 43.92 24.89
CA ASP A 490 10.58 44.54 25.34
C ASP A 490 9.86 45.25 24.18
N ILE A 491 9.23 44.44 23.34
CA ILE A 491 8.48 44.89 22.16
C ILE A 491 6.96 44.86 22.40
N ILE A 492 6.50 44.96 23.66
CA ILE A 492 5.08 44.79 23.98
C ILE A 492 4.19 45.85 23.33
N ASN A 493 4.67 47.09 23.20
CA ASN A 493 3.94 48.17 22.53
C ASN A 493 3.86 47.95 21.01
N VAL A 494 4.92 47.39 20.41
CA VAL A 494 4.94 47.02 18.99
C VAL A 494 3.95 45.89 18.72
N VAL A 495 3.94 44.85 19.56
CA VAL A 495 2.98 43.74 19.48
C VAL A 495 1.55 44.23 19.68
N ARG A 496 1.33 45.22 20.56
CA ARG A 496 0.01 45.82 20.79
C ARG A 496 -0.50 46.54 19.53
N LEU A 497 0.32 47.39 18.92
CA LEU A 497 -0.02 48.11 17.69
C LEU A 497 -0.24 47.15 16.53
N TYR A 498 0.62 46.15 16.38
CA TYR A 498 0.48 45.10 15.37
C TYR A 498 -0.85 44.34 15.51
N ASN A 499 -1.18 43.84 16.71
CA ASN A 499 -2.43 43.10 16.91
C ASN A 499 -3.66 43.98 16.62
N LEU A 500 -3.63 45.25 17.02
CA LEU A 500 -4.73 46.18 16.73
C LEU A 500 -4.88 46.43 15.22
N PHE A 501 -3.77 46.62 14.51
CA PHE A 501 -3.74 46.75 13.06
C PHE A 501 -4.32 45.51 12.36
N MET A 502 -3.92 44.30 12.79
CA MET A 502 -4.41 43.05 12.22
C MET A 502 -5.91 42.85 12.42
N VAL A 503 -6.48 43.32 13.55
CA VAL A 503 -7.94 43.31 13.76
C VAL A 503 -8.65 44.21 12.76
N VAL A 504 -8.20 45.45 12.59
CA VAL A 504 -8.84 46.43 11.70
C VAL A 504 -8.81 45.91 10.25
N VAL A 505 -7.66 45.42 9.80
CA VAL A 505 -7.50 44.93 8.43
C VAL A 505 -8.32 43.67 8.16
N ALA A 506 -8.34 42.71 9.11
CA ALA A 506 -9.15 41.50 8.97
C ALA A 506 -10.66 41.82 8.99
N ALA A 507 -11.10 42.81 9.77
CA ALA A 507 -12.50 43.21 9.86
C ALA A 507 -12.98 43.92 8.60
N VAL A 508 -12.16 44.83 8.04
CA VAL A 508 -12.45 45.49 6.75
C VAL A 508 -12.55 44.47 5.63
N PHE A 509 -11.62 43.51 5.56
CA PHE A 509 -11.67 42.45 4.56
C PHE A 509 -12.93 41.58 4.72
N LEU A 510 -13.24 41.14 5.94
CA LEU A 510 -14.43 40.33 6.21
C LEU A 510 -15.71 41.05 5.75
N TYR A 511 -15.84 42.34 6.05
CA TYR A 511 -16.99 43.13 5.64
C TYR A 511 -17.10 43.24 4.12
N LEU A 512 -16.01 43.59 3.43
CA LEU A 512 -15.99 43.71 1.96
C LEU A 512 -16.28 42.37 1.29
N HIS A 513 -15.67 41.27 1.78
CA HIS A 513 -15.86 39.92 1.25
C HIS A 513 -17.31 39.47 1.40
N LEU A 514 -17.90 39.63 2.59
CA LEU A 514 -19.30 39.27 2.84
C LEU A 514 -20.26 40.14 2.01
N LYS A 515 -19.97 41.44 1.82
CA LYS A 515 -20.78 42.35 1.00
C LYS A 515 -20.88 41.90 -0.45
N MET A 516 -19.77 41.46 -1.04
CA MET A 516 -19.71 41.05 -2.45
C MET A 516 -20.23 39.62 -2.68
N THR A 517 -20.23 38.77 -1.65
CA THR A 517 -20.58 37.35 -1.76
C THR A 517 -21.98 37.03 -1.22
N TYR A 518 -22.23 37.22 0.08
CA TYR A 518 -23.38 36.62 0.78
C TYR A 518 -24.39 37.62 1.37
N LEU A 519 -24.02 38.89 1.55
CA LEU A 519 -24.95 39.93 2.04
C LEU A 519 -25.87 40.44 0.91
N PRO A 520 -26.95 41.18 1.22
CA PRO A 520 -27.90 41.64 0.22
C PRO A 520 -27.22 42.42 -0.92
N GLY A 521 -27.38 41.94 -2.16
CA GLY A 521 -26.65 42.42 -3.35
C GLY A 521 -25.45 41.58 -3.77
N GLY A 522 -25.08 40.56 -2.99
CA GLY A 522 -23.99 39.61 -3.29
C GLY A 522 -24.38 38.48 -4.23
N ARG A 523 -23.40 37.91 -4.92
CA ARG A 523 -23.60 36.98 -6.05
C ARG A 523 -23.56 35.49 -5.70
N TYR A 524 -23.20 35.12 -4.46
CA TYR A 524 -22.85 33.74 -4.11
C TYR A 524 -23.92 33.03 -3.27
N ASN A 525 -24.18 31.78 -3.62
CA ASN A 525 -25.04 30.90 -2.83
C ASN A 525 -24.24 30.23 -1.70
N LEU A 526 -24.75 30.28 -0.46
CA LEU A 526 -24.17 29.63 0.73
C LEU A 526 -24.07 28.10 0.61
N TRP A 527 -24.85 27.47 -0.27
CA TRP A 527 -24.96 26.01 -0.37
C TRP A 527 -24.17 25.42 -1.54
N CYS A 528 -24.16 26.06 -2.71
CA CYS A 528 -23.48 25.56 -3.90
C CYS A 528 -23.07 26.71 -4.84
N GLN A 529 -21.76 26.95 -4.99
CA GLN A 529 -21.22 27.95 -5.92
C GLN A 529 -20.07 27.38 -6.76
N GLY A 530 -20.26 27.34 -8.08
CA GLY A 530 -19.23 26.95 -9.06
C GLY A 530 -18.31 28.12 -9.44
N ILE A 531 -17.23 27.81 -10.17
CA ILE A 531 -16.34 28.81 -10.77
C ILE A 531 -16.98 29.24 -12.09
N THR A 532 -17.39 30.50 -12.21
CA THR A 532 -18.14 30.99 -13.37
C THR A 532 -17.22 31.47 -14.50
N GLY A 533 -15.99 31.88 -14.20
CA GLY A 533 -15.01 32.28 -15.22
C GLY A 533 -15.29 33.62 -15.91
N GLU A 534 -16.37 34.31 -15.55
CA GLU A 534 -16.76 35.63 -16.07
C GLU A 534 -15.88 36.74 -15.45
N THR A 535 -15.83 37.90 -16.11
CA THR A 535 -15.06 39.08 -15.65
C THR A 535 -15.93 40.33 -15.68
N ASP A 536 -16.56 40.65 -14.55
CA ASP A 536 -17.29 41.90 -14.34
C ASP A 536 -16.45 42.92 -13.54
N GLU A 537 -16.74 44.23 -13.68
CA GLU A 537 -16.03 45.29 -12.94
C GLU A 537 -16.06 45.10 -11.41
N GLU A 538 -17.18 44.62 -10.87
CA GLU A 538 -17.32 44.29 -9.45
C GLU A 538 -16.39 43.13 -9.02
N LEU A 539 -16.17 42.18 -9.91
CA LEU A 539 -15.33 41.00 -9.69
C LEU A 539 -13.84 41.36 -9.73
N VAL A 540 -13.47 42.25 -10.64
CA VAL A 540 -12.13 42.86 -10.67
C VAL A 540 -11.85 43.60 -9.36
N GLN A 541 -12.83 44.32 -8.81
CA GLN A 541 -12.70 44.99 -7.52
C GLN A 541 -12.57 43.99 -6.36
N TYR A 542 -13.29 42.86 -6.40
CA TYR A 542 -13.15 41.76 -5.44
C TYR A 542 -11.72 41.17 -5.46
N TYR A 543 -11.14 40.95 -6.64
CA TYR A 543 -9.75 40.47 -6.75
C TYR A 543 -8.71 41.48 -6.24
N LYS A 544 -8.93 42.79 -6.44
CA LYS A 544 -8.06 43.84 -5.85
C LYS A 544 -8.03 43.78 -4.32
N TYR A 545 -9.18 43.58 -3.68
CA TYR A 545 -9.25 43.43 -2.22
C TYR A 545 -8.65 42.09 -1.75
N GLY A 546 -8.86 41.00 -2.53
CA GLY A 546 -8.25 39.70 -2.28
C GLY A 546 -6.71 39.75 -2.29
N TRP A 547 -6.11 40.50 -3.21
CA TRP A 547 -4.67 40.72 -3.26
C TRP A 547 -4.11 41.37 -1.99
N PHE A 548 -4.73 42.46 -1.53
CA PHE A 548 -4.30 43.16 -0.31
C PHE A 548 -4.38 42.24 0.91
N PHE A 549 -5.40 41.38 0.96
CA PHE A 549 -5.56 40.41 2.04
C PHE A 549 -4.47 39.32 2.04
N ILE A 550 -4.04 38.85 0.86
CA ILE A 550 -2.93 37.89 0.75
C ILE A 550 -1.63 38.50 1.29
N ALA A 551 -1.38 39.78 1.02
CA ALA A 551 -0.23 40.49 1.58
C ALA A 551 -0.26 40.51 3.13
N VAL A 552 -1.45 40.68 3.71
CA VAL A 552 -1.68 40.66 5.16
C VAL A 552 -1.48 39.26 5.74
N ARG A 553 -1.80 38.19 5.00
CA ARG A 553 -1.52 36.80 5.42
C ARG A 553 -0.04 36.49 5.54
N TYR A 554 0.82 37.15 4.76
CA TYR A 554 2.27 37.05 4.96
C TYR A 554 2.73 37.76 6.24
N ALA A 555 2.03 38.80 6.68
CA ALA A 555 2.32 39.48 7.94
C ALA A 555 2.05 38.59 9.16
N ASP A 556 1.15 37.59 9.06
CA ASP A 556 0.89 36.61 10.13
C ASP A 556 2.16 35.81 10.53
N LEU A 557 3.18 35.76 9.67
CA LEU A 557 4.47 35.14 10.00
C LEU A 557 5.23 35.91 11.09
N LEU A 558 4.92 37.20 11.32
CA LEU A 558 5.56 38.02 12.34
C LEU A 558 5.18 37.57 13.76
N ASP A 559 4.05 36.88 13.97
CA ASP A 559 3.62 36.40 15.29
C ASP A 559 4.64 35.46 15.93
N THR A 560 5.16 34.50 15.16
CA THR A 560 6.21 33.59 15.66
C THR A 560 7.54 34.30 15.79
N VAL A 561 7.84 35.28 14.93
CA VAL A 561 9.04 36.13 15.06
C VAL A 561 9.00 36.89 16.39
N PHE A 562 7.87 37.52 16.74
CA PHE A 562 7.69 38.19 18.03
C PHE A 562 7.82 37.22 19.21
N CYS A 563 7.33 35.99 19.09
CA CYS A 563 7.52 34.96 20.11
C CYS A 563 9.00 34.58 20.31
N VAL A 564 9.77 34.48 19.23
CA VAL A 564 11.23 34.23 19.29
C VAL A 564 11.96 35.39 19.96
N LEU A 565 11.69 36.64 19.56
CA LEU A 565 12.33 37.84 20.11
C LEU A 565 12.01 38.05 21.60
N ARG A 566 10.85 37.57 22.06
CA ARG A 566 10.43 37.64 23.48
C ARG A 566 10.81 36.40 24.29
N LYS A 567 11.58 35.45 23.72
CA LYS A 567 11.93 34.16 24.32
C LYS A 567 10.72 33.33 24.80
N LYS A 568 9.57 33.45 24.14
CA LYS A 568 8.36 32.67 24.46
C LYS A 568 8.31 31.37 23.65
N PHE A 569 9.37 30.59 23.70
CA PHE A 569 9.50 29.35 22.91
C PHE A 569 8.46 28.29 23.23
N SER A 570 7.90 28.28 24.44
CA SER A 570 6.80 27.39 24.81
C SER A 570 5.49 27.66 24.06
N GLN A 571 5.36 28.84 23.45
CA GLN A 571 4.22 29.20 22.60
C GLN A 571 4.42 28.75 21.15
N ILE A 572 5.65 28.43 20.74
CA ILE A 572 6.00 28.01 19.38
C ILE A 572 5.94 26.48 19.30
N THR A 573 4.75 25.93 19.12
CA THR A 573 4.56 24.49 18.95
C THR A 573 4.89 24.04 17.52
N HIS A 574 5.15 22.74 17.33
CA HIS A 574 5.32 22.17 15.99
C HIS A 574 4.08 22.38 15.12
N LEU A 575 2.89 22.22 15.71
CA LEU A 575 1.61 22.46 15.03
C LEU A 575 1.46 23.92 14.60
N HIS A 576 1.84 24.87 15.45
CA HIS A 576 1.79 26.30 15.14
C HIS A 576 2.73 26.68 13.98
N VAL A 577 3.96 26.17 13.95
CA VAL A 577 4.90 26.45 12.83
C VAL A 577 4.42 25.82 11.51
N ILE A 578 3.89 24.60 11.56
CA ILE A 578 3.31 23.92 10.39
C ILE A 578 2.09 24.69 9.88
N HIS A 579 1.20 25.10 10.79
CA HIS A 579 0.02 25.91 10.50
C HIS A 579 0.37 27.20 9.75
N HIS A 580 1.23 28.06 10.30
CA HIS A 580 1.61 29.32 9.65
C HIS A 580 2.28 29.12 8.29
N THR A 581 3.05 28.03 8.13
CA THR A 581 3.70 27.69 6.86
C THR A 581 2.69 27.22 5.82
N MET A 582 1.77 26.33 6.20
CA MET A 582 0.77 25.76 5.29
C MET A 582 -0.28 26.78 4.89
N VAL A 583 -0.77 27.61 5.81
CA VAL A 583 -1.75 28.67 5.50
C VAL A 583 -1.17 29.64 4.46
N THR A 584 0.10 30.00 4.59
CA THR A 584 0.81 30.87 3.64
C THR A 584 0.87 30.29 2.22
N VAL A 585 1.14 28.98 2.10
CA VAL A 585 1.22 28.28 0.81
C VAL A 585 -0.19 28.00 0.25
N ASN A 586 -1.15 27.66 1.09
CA ASN A 586 -2.53 27.39 0.68
C ASN A 586 -3.21 28.66 0.15
N VAL A 587 -3.04 29.80 0.83
CA VAL A 587 -3.58 31.09 0.38
C VAL A 587 -3.01 31.48 -0.99
N TRP A 588 -1.70 31.28 -1.20
CA TRP A 588 -1.07 31.48 -2.51
C TRP A 588 -1.64 30.52 -3.58
N TYR A 589 -1.78 29.23 -3.26
CA TYR A 589 -2.32 28.22 -4.17
C TYR A 589 -3.76 28.50 -4.60
N TYR A 590 -4.66 28.80 -3.65
CA TYR A 590 -6.06 29.10 -3.96
C TYR A 590 -6.19 30.41 -4.74
N ALA A 591 -5.37 31.43 -4.42
CA ALA A 591 -5.36 32.66 -5.18
C ALA A 591 -4.92 32.46 -6.64
N LEU A 592 -4.01 31.51 -6.91
CA LEU A 592 -3.48 31.27 -8.26
C LEU A 592 -4.37 30.33 -9.11
N PHE A 593 -5.03 29.35 -8.50
CA PHE A 593 -5.75 28.28 -9.23
C PHE A 593 -7.27 28.23 -9.00
N ALA A 594 -7.78 28.86 -7.94
CA ALA A 594 -9.21 28.82 -7.60
C ALA A 594 -9.65 30.09 -6.84
N PRO A 595 -9.60 31.28 -7.47
CA PRO A 595 -9.89 32.54 -6.80
C PRO A 595 -11.40 32.78 -6.53
N GLU A 596 -12.27 31.88 -6.98
CA GLU A 596 -13.74 31.95 -6.87
C GLU A 596 -14.38 30.61 -6.46
N GLY A 597 -15.70 30.64 -6.24
CA GLY A 597 -16.51 29.45 -5.99
C GLY A 597 -16.63 29.12 -4.50
N GLN A 598 -16.89 27.85 -4.20
CA GLN A 598 -17.04 27.35 -2.82
C GLN A 598 -15.93 27.72 -1.82
N PRO A 599 -14.64 27.87 -2.20
CA PRO A 599 -13.59 28.29 -1.26
C PRO A 599 -13.82 29.66 -0.61
N ALA A 600 -14.66 30.53 -1.19
CA ALA A 600 -14.94 31.87 -0.67
C ALA A 600 -15.60 31.87 0.72
N LEU A 601 -16.43 30.87 1.05
CA LEU A 601 -17.03 30.75 2.39
C LEU A 601 -15.95 30.46 3.44
N GLY A 602 -15.02 29.56 3.11
CA GLY A 602 -13.89 29.23 3.96
C GLY A 602 -12.98 30.43 4.23
N LEU A 603 -12.80 31.30 3.23
CA LEU A 603 -12.04 32.54 3.37
C LEU A 603 -12.73 33.54 4.32
N ALA A 604 -14.07 33.66 4.24
CA ALA A 604 -14.86 34.50 5.15
C ALA A 604 -14.79 34.01 6.61
N MET A 605 -14.97 32.71 6.83
CA MET A 605 -14.88 32.10 8.17
C MET A 605 -13.47 32.28 8.76
N ASN A 606 -12.44 32.09 7.94
CA ASN A 606 -11.04 32.28 8.34
C ASN A 606 -10.76 33.74 8.72
N ALA A 607 -11.23 34.70 7.93
CA ALA A 607 -11.09 36.13 8.25
C ALA A 607 -11.79 36.49 9.57
N PHE A 608 -13.00 35.97 9.81
CA PHE A 608 -13.72 36.16 11.06
C PHE A 608 -12.94 35.65 12.28
N VAL A 609 -12.37 34.44 12.21
CA VAL A 609 -11.55 33.91 13.31
C VAL A 609 -10.32 34.77 13.56
N HIS A 610 -9.70 35.32 12.52
CA HIS A 610 -8.55 36.21 12.70
C HIS A 610 -8.91 37.54 13.35
N VAL A 611 -10.08 38.11 13.07
CA VAL A 611 -10.59 39.29 13.80
C VAL A 611 -10.69 38.99 15.29
N VAL A 612 -11.33 37.87 15.64
CA VAL A 612 -11.56 37.48 17.04
C VAL A 612 -10.23 37.13 17.74
N MET A 613 -9.33 36.44 17.06
CA MET A 613 -8.03 36.00 17.57
C MET A 613 -7.09 37.19 17.85
N TYR A 614 -6.88 38.06 16.87
CA TYR A 614 -6.00 39.22 17.06
C TYR A 614 -6.57 40.21 18.09
N PHE A 615 -7.90 40.30 18.20
CA PHE A 615 -8.55 41.10 19.23
C PHE A 615 -8.28 40.53 20.62
N TYR A 616 -8.36 39.20 20.79
CA TYR A 616 -7.96 38.53 22.01
C TYR A 616 -6.49 38.80 22.36
N TYR A 617 -5.57 38.69 21.38
CA TYR A 617 -4.15 38.95 21.60
C TYR A 617 -3.86 40.41 21.97
N PHE A 618 -4.56 41.36 21.35
CA PHE A 618 -4.52 42.77 21.73
C PHE A 618 -4.91 42.95 23.21
N LEU A 619 -6.08 42.45 23.62
CA LEU A 619 -6.55 42.55 25.01
C LEU A 619 -5.59 41.89 26.01
N ALA A 620 -4.95 40.78 25.63
CA ALA A 620 -3.97 40.08 26.47
C ALA A 620 -2.69 40.91 26.75
N THR A 621 -2.40 41.94 25.93
CA THR A 621 -1.27 42.86 26.09
C THR A 621 -1.57 44.10 26.95
N LEU A 622 -2.83 44.31 27.36
CA LEU A 622 -3.26 45.45 28.20
C LEU A 622 -3.08 45.21 29.72
N GLY A 623 -2.39 44.13 30.09
CA GLY A 623 -1.93 43.86 31.45
C GLY A 623 -2.78 42.86 32.25
N PRO A 624 -2.41 42.59 33.52
CA PRO A 624 -2.98 41.50 34.32
C PRO A 624 -4.47 41.73 34.69
N ARG A 625 -4.88 42.99 34.87
CA ARG A 625 -6.27 43.36 35.22
C ARG A 625 -7.29 43.00 34.13
N ILE A 626 -6.88 43.03 32.86
CA ILE A 626 -7.73 42.64 31.72
C ILE A 626 -7.63 41.14 31.48
N ARG A 627 -6.43 40.55 31.66
CA ARG A 627 -6.21 39.11 31.47
C ARG A 627 -7.12 38.22 32.34
N LYS A 628 -7.50 38.64 33.55
CA LYS A 628 -8.45 37.92 34.39
C LYS A 628 -9.85 37.77 33.77
N HIS A 629 -10.24 38.69 32.89
CA HIS A 629 -11.54 38.66 32.20
C HIS A 629 -11.50 37.93 30.85
N LEU A 630 -10.33 37.43 30.43
CA LEU A 630 -10.14 36.69 29.17
C LEU A 630 -10.36 35.18 29.33
N TRP A 631 -11.41 34.80 30.06
CA TRP A 631 -11.78 33.40 30.35
C TRP A 631 -12.17 32.62 29.08
N TRP A 632 -12.56 33.32 28.02
CA TRP A 632 -13.04 32.76 26.77
C TRP A 632 -11.94 32.28 25.81
N LYS A 633 -10.67 32.29 26.24
CA LYS A 633 -9.54 31.70 25.49
C LYS A 633 -9.81 30.28 25.00
N LYS A 634 -10.49 29.47 25.83
CA LYS A 634 -10.82 28.07 25.50
C LYS A 634 -11.72 28.00 24.26
N TYR A 635 -12.71 28.89 24.15
CA TYR A 635 -13.62 28.96 23.00
C TYR A 635 -12.91 29.49 21.75
N LEU A 636 -11.96 30.41 21.91
CA LEU A 636 -11.09 30.84 20.82
C LEU A 636 -10.32 29.65 20.20
N THR A 637 -9.73 28.79 21.04
CA THR A 637 -9.03 27.58 20.57
C THR A 637 -9.98 26.58 19.92
N THR A 638 -11.22 26.47 20.40
CA THR A 638 -12.25 25.65 19.75
C THR A 638 -12.62 26.21 18.36
N MET A 639 -12.87 27.52 18.24
CA MET A 639 -13.14 28.17 16.95
C MET A 639 -11.98 28.03 15.96
N GLN A 640 -10.74 28.13 16.42
CA GLN A 640 -9.54 27.92 15.58
C GLN A 640 -9.44 26.50 15.03
N ILE A 641 -9.88 25.50 15.81
CA ILE A 641 -9.89 24.09 15.40
C ILE A 641 -11.09 23.78 14.51
N GLU A 642 -12.23 24.46 14.70
CA GLU A 642 -13.47 24.25 13.94
C GLU A 642 -13.50 24.99 12.59
N VAL A 643 -12.84 26.16 12.48
CA VAL A 643 -12.79 26.95 11.24
C VAL A 643 -11.66 26.54 10.31
N GLN A 644 -10.59 25.94 10.84
CA GLN A 644 -9.71 25.15 9.99
C GLN A 644 -10.49 23.92 9.55
N PRO A 645 -10.68 23.69 8.24
CA PRO A 645 -11.24 22.43 7.82
C PRO A 645 -10.35 21.33 8.38
N PRO A 646 -10.92 20.29 9.02
CA PRO A 646 -10.10 19.24 9.60
C PRO A 646 -9.29 18.66 8.45
N GLN A 647 -7.96 18.66 8.57
CA GLN A 647 -7.06 18.23 7.50
C GLN A 647 -7.28 16.77 7.08
N GLU A 648 -8.08 16.00 7.85
CA GLU A 648 -8.57 14.66 7.51
C GLU A 648 -10.10 14.58 7.24
N GLU A 649 -10.93 15.57 7.59
CA GLU A 649 -12.40 15.46 7.45
C GLU A 649 -13.02 16.30 6.32
N MET A 650 -12.35 17.32 5.76
CA MET A 650 -12.94 18.07 4.64
C MET A 650 -12.95 17.26 3.32
N THR A 651 -11.99 16.34 3.15
CA THR A 651 -12.03 15.33 2.09
C THR A 651 -13.00 14.19 2.42
N LEU A 652 -13.20 13.89 3.71
CA LEU A 652 -14.06 12.79 4.16
C LEU A 652 -15.54 13.18 4.22
N SER A 653 -15.95 14.40 4.57
CA SER A 653 -17.36 14.81 4.68
C SER A 653 -18.01 15.06 3.32
N PHE A 654 -17.32 15.76 2.40
CA PHE A 654 -17.78 15.90 1.02
C PHE A 654 -17.70 14.55 0.28
N GLY A 655 -16.62 13.79 0.52
CA GLY A 655 -16.47 12.43 0.03
C GLY A 655 -17.54 11.48 0.55
N LEU A 656 -17.92 11.55 1.84
CA LEU A 656 -18.90 10.68 2.50
C LEU A 656 -20.32 11.08 2.15
N SER A 657 -20.69 12.37 2.14
CA SER A 657 -22.03 12.81 1.68
C SER A 657 -22.26 12.50 0.20
N PHE A 658 -21.24 12.71 -0.65
CA PHE A 658 -21.24 12.25 -2.04
C PHE A 658 -21.28 10.72 -2.14
N LEU A 659 -20.49 9.99 -1.35
CA LEU A 659 -20.55 8.52 -1.31
C LEU A 659 -21.93 8.04 -0.89
N LEU A 660 -22.56 8.69 0.09
CA LEU A 660 -23.86 8.29 0.65
C LEU A 660 -25.00 8.58 -0.32
N GLN A 661 -24.97 9.74 -0.99
CA GLN A 661 -25.93 10.08 -2.03
C GLN A 661 -25.78 9.15 -3.23
N LYS A 662 -24.53 8.79 -3.58
CA LYS A 662 -24.22 7.84 -4.65
C LYS A 662 -24.50 6.38 -4.29
N LEU A 663 -24.28 5.98 -3.04
CA LEU A 663 -24.68 4.66 -2.49
C LEU A 663 -26.21 4.57 -2.48
N TYR A 664 -26.92 5.65 -2.15
CA TYR A 664 -28.38 5.70 -2.17
C TYR A 664 -28.96 5.56 -3.58
N SER A 665 -28.33 6.17 -4.60
CA SER A 665 -28.79 6.12 -5.99
C SER A 665 -28.57 4.77 -6.68
N ILE A 666 -27.56 3.99 -6.27
CA ILE A 666 -27.18 2.71 -6.92
C ILE A 666 -27.84 1.50 -6.27
N SER A 667 -28.57 1.72 -5.18
CA SER A 667 -29.16 0.64 -4.41
C SER A 667 -30.47 0.13 -5.01
N ASP A 668 -30.77 -1.14 -4.80
CA ASP A 668 -32.00 -1.75 -5.30
C ASP A 668 -33.23 -1.03 -4.70
N PRO A 669 -34.13 -0.45 -5.52
CA PRO A 669 -35.29 0.27 -5.03
C PRO A 669 -36.22 -0.63 -4.19
N ARG A 670 -36.22 -1.95 -4.45
CA ARG A 670 -37.09 -2.93 -3.77
C ARG A 670 -36.69 -3.22 -2.33
N THR A 671 -35.42 -2.99 -1.96
CA THR A 671 -34.92 -3.18 -0.60
C THR A 671 -34.47 -1.86 0.04
N ARG A 672 -34.67 -0.73 -0.66
CA ARG A 672 -34.10 0.56 -0.27
C ARG A 672 -34.65 1.15 0.99
N ASP A 673 -35.94 1.00 1.18
CA ASP A 673 -36.65 1.65 2.27
C ASP A 673 -36.81 0.69 3.46
N TYR A 674 -36.20 -0.50 3.41
CA TYR A 674 -36.20 -1.41 4.55
C TYR A 674 -35.38 -0.84 5.73
N PRO A 675 -35.95 -0.87 6.95
CA PRO A 675 -35.42 -0.11 8.08
C PRO A 675 -34.11 -0.67 8.63
N VAL A 676 -33.27 0.22 9.21
CA VAL A 676 -32.09 0.07 10.11
C VAL A 676 -30.99 -0.96 9.73
N VAL A 677 -31.38 -2.15 9.29
CA VAL A 677 -30.60 -3.35 9.01
C VAL A 677 -29.72 -3.23 7.76
N LEU A 678 -30.10 -2.38 6.80
CA LEU A 678 -29.34 -2.08 5.57
C LEU A 678 -28.74 -0.66 5.55
N ASN A 679 -28.82 0.06 6.67
CA ASN A 679 -28.25 1.40 6.78
C ASN A 679 -26.75 1.33 7.14
N PRO A 680 -25.83 1.86 6.31
CA PRO A 680 -24.39 1.82 6.61
C PRO A 680 -24.03 2.50 7.94
N PHE A 681 -24.77 3.53 8.34
CA PHE A 681 -24.57 4.24 9.61
C PHE A 681 -24.99 3.44 10.84
N PHE A 682 -25.77 2.37 10.66
CA PHE A 682 -26.05 1.43 11.73
C PHE A 682 -25.03 0.29 11.71
N VAL A 683 -24.79 -0.30 10.54
CA VAL A 683 -23.97 -1.51 10.39
C VAL A 683 -22.51 -1.28 10.74
N PHE A 684 -21.86 -0.23 10.19
CA PHE A 684 -20.43 0.00 10.42
C PHE A 684 -20.11 0.40 11.87
N PRO A 685 -20.84 1.33 12.51
CA PRO A 685 -20.66 1.62 13.93
C PRO A 685 -20.97 0.43 14.84
N MET A 686 -22.01 -0.37 14.53
CA MET A 686 -22.32 -1.58 15.29
C MET A 686 -21.19 -2.62 15.20
N VAL A 687 -20.62 -2.84 14.01
CA VAL A 687 -19.45 -3.71 13.83
C VAL A 687 -18.22 -3.17 14.58
N ALA A 688 -17.96 -1.86 14.52
CA ALA A 688 -16.87 -1.23 15.26
C ALA A 688 -17.05 -1.38 16.78
N ALA A 689 -18.26 -1.17 17.28
CA ALA A 689 -18.61 -1.36 18.69
C ALA A 689 -18.46 -2.83 19.11
N TYR A 690 -18.92 -3.77 18.29
CA TYR A 690 -18.74 -5.20 18.49
C TYR A 690 -17.26 -5.59 18.59
N LEU A 691 -16.43 -5.13 17.64
CA LEU A 691 -14.99 -5.43 17.63
C LEU A 691 -14.29 -4.82 18.86
N TYR A 692 -14.62 -3.57 19.19
CA TYR A 692 -14.12 -2.91 20.39
C TYR A 692 -14.50 -3.68 21.66
N PHE A 693 -15.75 -4.14 21.76
CA PHE A 693 -16.22 -4.96 22.88
C PHE A 693 -15.48 -6.29 22.97
N VAL A 694 -15.45 -7.07 21.89
CA VAL A 694 -14.91 -8.43 21.92
C VAL A 694 -13.38 -8.46 22.07
N LYS A 695 -12.65 -7.49 21.51
CA LYS A 695 -11.18 -7.46 21.56
C LYS A 695 -10.60 -6.61 22.68
N VAL A 696 -11.30 -5.58 23.12
CA VAL A 696 -10.71 -4.56 24.01
C VAL A 696 -11.51 -4.41 25.30
N SER A 697 -12.71 -3.83 25.26
CA SER A 697 -13.42 -3.42 26.48
C SER A 697 -13.99 -4.60 27.26
N GLY A 698 -14.60 -5.58 26.59
CA GLY A 698 -15.16 -6.79 27.20
C GLY A 698 -14.11 -7.63 27.94
N PRO A 699 -13.00 -8.05 27.30
CA PRO A 699 -11.94 -8.75 27.99
C PRO A 699 -11.33 -7.96 29.15
N ARG A 700 -11.07 -6.65 28.99
CA ARG A 700 -10.55 -5.80 30.08
C ARG A 700 -11.51 -5.69 31.25
N TRP A 701 -12.80 -5.55 30.99
CA TRP A 701 -13.84 -5.48 32.02
C TRP A 701 -14.01 -6.82 32.75
N MET A 702 -13.94 -7.94 32.02
CA MET A 702 -14.03 -9.27 32.60
C MET A 702 -12.78 -9.70 33.36
N GLN A 703 -11.60 -9.11 33.13
CA GLN A 703 -10.36 -9.48 33.85
C GLN A 703 -10.57 -9.52 35.38
N LYS A 704 -11.27 -8.52 35.93
CA LYS A 704 -11.50 -8.34 37.37
C LYS A 704 -12.79 -9.02 37.90
N ARG A 705 -13.53 -9.79 37.10
CA ARG A 705 -14.84 -10.36 37.47
C ARG A 705 -14.89 -11.88 37.29
N GLU A 706 -15.77 -12.56 38.01
CA GLU A 706 -16.04 -13.99 37.78
C GLU A 706 -16.84 -14.23 36.49
N PRO A 707 -16.72 -15.41 35.85
CA PRO A 707 -17.49 -15.72 34.64
C PRO A 707 -18.99 -15.82 34.94
N PHE A 708 -19.82 -15.14 34.14
CA PHE A 708 -21.27 -15.13 34.34
C PHE A 708 -21.91 -16.51 34.13
N ARG A 709 -22.87 -16.88 35.00
CA ARG A 709 -23.63 -18.13 34.93
C ARG A 709 -24.86 -18.02 34.02
N ILE A 710 -24.65 -17.72 32.74
CA ILE A 710 -25.70 -17.49 31.73
C ILE A 710 -26.07 -18.74 30.90
N ILE A 711 -25.94 -19.94 31.46
CA ILE A 711 -26.13 -21.18 30.69
C ILE A 711 -27.57 -21.39 30.20
N ASN A 712 -28.56 -20.99 31.00
CA ASN A 712 -29.97 -21.07 30.62
C ASN A 712 -30.32 -20.07 29.53
N VAL A 713 -29.75 -18.86 29.58
CA VAL A 713 -29.87 -17.85 28.51
C VAL A 713 -29.31 -18.40 27.20
N ILE A 714 -28.13 -19.03 27.23
CA ILE A 714 -27.51 -19.65 26.05
C ILE A 714 -28.37 -20.81 25.50
N ARG A 715 -29.03 -21.58 26.37
CA ARG A 715 -29.95 -22.65 25.94
C ARG A 715 -31.15 -22.08 25.18
N VAL A 716 -31.83 -21.10 25.77
CA VAL A 716 -32.98 -20.43 25.16
C VAL A 716 -32.57 -19.78 23.84
N TYR A 717 -31.43 -19.08 23.83
CA TYR A 717 -30.86 -18.50 22.62
C TYR A 717 -30.60 -19.54 21.53
N ASN A 718 -29.93 -20.67 21.83
CA ASN A 718 -29.67 -21.69 20.82
C ASN A 718 -30.97 -22.31 20.26
N VAL A 719 -31.99 -22.54 21.11
CA VAL A 719 -33.31 -23.03 20.65
C VAL A 719 -34.01 -22.00 19.78
N ALA A 720 -33.99 -20.72 20.17
CA ALA A 720 -34.54 -19.64 19.37
C ALA A 720 -33.83 -19.53 18.02
N MET A 721 -32.50 -19.64 17.99
CA MET A 721 -31.74 -19.65 16.75
C MET A 721 -32.06 -20.86 15.88
N ILE A 722 -32.27 -22.05 16.45
CA ILE A 722 -32.73 -23.23 15.68
C ILE A 722 -34.09 -22.93 15.04
N ALA A 723 -35.07 -22.43 15.82
CA ALA A 723 -36.41 -22.12 15.30
C ALA A 723 -36.39 -21.04 14.21
N VAL A 724 -35.67 -19.93 14.45
CA VAL A 724 -35.52 -18.83 13.49
C VAL A 724 -34.86 -19.29 12.20
N ASN A 725 -33.80 -20.12 12.28
CA ASN A 725 -33.16 -20.67 11.08
C ASN A 725 -34.10 -21.65 10.35
N SER A 726 -34.83 -22.51 11.05
CA SER A 726 -35.80 -23.42 10.42
C SER A 726 -36.91 -22.68 9.69
N VAL A 727 -37.50 -21.67 10.32
CA VAL A 727 -38.54 -20.83 9.71
C VAL A 727 -37.98 -20.06 8.51
N SER A 728 -36.79 -19.46 8.65
CA SER A 728 -36.14 -18.72 7.56
C SER A 728 -35.80 -19.62 6.38
N LEU A 729 -35.39 -20.88 6.62
CA LEU A 729 -35.10 -21.84 5.56
C LEU A 729 -36.35 -22.13 4.72
N VAL A 730 -37.49 -22.38 5.37
CA VAL A 730 -38.76 -22.60 4.69
C VAL A 730 -39.21 -21.35 3.93
N MET A 731 -39.13 -20.16 4.56
CA MET A 731 -39.48 -18.89 3.93
C MET A 731 -38.60 -18.54 2.73
N LEU A 732 -37.34 -19.01 2.70
CA LEU A 732 -36.46 -18.85 1.56
C LEU A 732 -36.74 -19.87 0.45
N LEU A 733 -37.03 -21.13 0.79
CA LEU A 733 -37.21 -22.21 -0.19
C LEU A 733 -38.56 -22.17 -0.92
N ILE A 734 -39.66 -21.77 -0.25
CA ILE A 734 -41.00 -21.70 -0.85
C ILE A 734 -41.04 -20.82 -2.12
N PRO A 735 -40.62 -19.54 -2.09
CA PRO A 735 -40.68 -18.67 -3.25
C PRO A 735 -39.58 -18.94 -4.30
N THR A 736 -38.63 -19.85 -4.03
CA THR A 736 -37.52 -20.14 -4.95
C THR A 736 -37.60 -21.53 -5.56
N TYR A 737 -37.49 -22.59 -4.76
CA TYR A 737 -37.16 -23.95 -5.24
C TYR A 737 -38.23 -25.01 -4.93
N LEU A 738 -39.23 -24.70 -4.12
CA LEU A 738 -40.36 -25.60 -3.82
C LEU A 738 -41.54 -25.34 -4.78
N PRO A 739 -42.58 -26.19 -4.80
CA PRO A 739 -43.71 -26.04 -5.72
C PRO A 739 -44.35 -24.65 -5.61
N GLY A 740 -44.43 -23.94 -6.74
CA GLY A 740 -44.85 -22.53 -6.80
C GLY A 740 -43.69 -21.51 -6.85
N GLY A 741 -42.44 -21.96 -6.71
CA GLY A 741 -41.24 -21.15 -6.91
C GLY A 741 -40.79 -21.09 -8.37
N SER A 742 -40.17 -19.97 -8.75
CA SER A 742 -39.75 -19.65 -10.12
C SER A 742 -38.23 -19.63 -10.32
N TYR A 743 -37.45 -19.98 -9.30
CA TYR A 743 -35.98 -19.89 -9.38
C TYR A 743 -35.41 -21.11 -10.09
N ASN A 744 -34.55 -20.84 -11.06
CA ASN A 744 -33.72 -21.85 -11.67
C ASN A 744 -32.55 -22.20 -10.72
N LEU A 745 -32.46 -23.48 -10.33
CA LEU A 745 -31.38 -24.04 -9.51
C LEU A 745 -30.00 -23.97 -10.18
N TRP A 746 -29.96 -23.75 -11.49
CA TRP A 746 -28.72 -23.68 -12.26
C TRP A 746 -28.20 -22.25 -12.38
N CYS A 747 -29.00 -21.34 -12.95
CA CYS A 747 -28.63 -19.93 -13.09
C CYS A 747 -29.84 -19.01 -12.93
N GLN A 748 -29.80 -18.15 -11.91
CA GLN A 748 -30.87 -17.20 -11.60
C GLN A 748 -30.36 -15.76 -11.52
N GLY A 749 -30.95 -14.90 -12.35
CA GLY A 749 -30.69 -13.45 -12.40
C GLY A 749 -31.41 -12.60 -11.37
N ILE A 750 -31.12 -11.29 -11.45
CA ILE A 750 -31.83 -10.22 -10.72
C ILE A 750 -32.67 -9.41 -11.72
N THR A 751 -33.47 -10.05 -12.57
CA THR A 751 -34.29 -9.30 -13.55
C THR A 751 -35.44 -8.55 -12.87
N GLY A 752 -35.82 -7.40 -13.46
CA GLY A 752 -36.74 -6.41 -12.90
C GLY A 752 -38.22 -6.60 -13.29
N SER A 753 -38.56 -7.65 -14.02
CA SER A 753 -39.92 -7.93 -14.50
C SER A 753 -40.39 -9.28 -13.97
N PHE A 754 -40.89 -9.33 -12.74
CA PHE A 754 -41.46 -10.56 -12.18
C PHE A 754 -42.71 -10.29 -11.34
N PRO A 755 -43.67 -11.22 -11.33
CA PRO A 755 -44.94 -11.12 -10.60
C PRO A 755 -44.78 -10.97 -9.08
N GLU A 756 -45.86 -10.60 -8.41
CA GLU A 756 -46.00 -10.27 -6.98
C GLU A 756 -45.36 -11.31 -6.01
N GLU A 757 -45.23 -12.56 -6.45
CA GLU A 757 -44.61 -13.66 -5.70
C GLU A 757 -43.12 -13.43 -5.38
N HIS A 758 -42.39 -12.69 -6.21
CA HIS A 758 -40.98 -12.39 -5.96
C HIS A 758 -40.77 -11.33 -4.88
N LEU A 759 -41.75 -10.45 -4.62
CA LEU A 759 -41.70 -9.46 -3.53
C LEU A 759 -41.69 -10.12 -2.15
N LYS A 760 -42.36 -11.29 -2.03
CA LYS A 760 -42.34 -12.10 -0.79
C LYS A 760 -40.92 -12.57 -0.45
N TYR A 761 -40.15 -13.00 -1.45
CA TYR A 761 -38.75 -13.39 -1.24
C TYR A 761 -37.90 -12.24 -0.69
N TYR A 762 -38.00 -11.01 -1.23
CA TYR A 762 -37.22 -9.87 -0.73
C TYR A 762 -37.56 -9.55 0.73
N LYS A 763 -38.85 -9.64 1.11
CA LYS A 763 -39.29 -9.47 2.50
C LYS A 763 -38.74 -10.56 3.41
N TYR A 764 -38.78 -11.82 2.98
CA TYR A 764 -38.25 -12.96 3.76
C TYR A 764 -36.72 -12.93 3.88
N ALA A 765 -36.01 -12.55 2.81
CA ALA A 765 -34.57 -12.32 2.82
C ALA A 765 -34.19 -11.18 3.77
N TRP A 766 -34.98 -10.10 3.83
CA TRP A 766 -34.77 -9.04 4.81
C TRP A 766 -34.98 -9.52 6.26
N ILE A 767 -36.04 -10.27 6.55
CA ILE A 767 -36.30 -10.84 7.89
C ILE A 767 -35.12 -11.73 8.30
N PHE A 768 -34.67 -12.60 7.40
CA PHE A 768 -33.50 -13.44 7.59
C PHE A 768 -32.25 -12.61 7.93
N ILE A 769 -31.98 -11.57 7.14
CA ILE A 769 -30.86 -10.64 7.31
C ILE A 769 -30.91 -9.96 8.69
N ALA A 770 -32.09 -9.55 9.17
CA ALA A 770 -32.26 -8.96 10.49
C ALA A 770 -31.86 -9.93 11.63
N TRP A 771 -32.23 -11.21 11.51
CA TRP A 771 -31.89 -12.22 12.52
C TRP A 771 -30.40 -12.58 12.56
N ARG A 772 -29.67 -12.38 11.46
CA ARG A 772 -28.24 -12.68 11.39
C ARG A 772 -27.38 -11.76 12.26
N TYR A 773 -27.89 -10.61 12.65
CA TYR A 773 -27.23 -9.76 13.64
C TYR A 773 -27.19 -10.40 15.03
N ALA A 774 -28.16 -11.27 15.36
CA ALA A 774 -28.19 -11.98 16.62
C ALA A 774 -27.02 -12.97 16.77
N ASP A 775 -26.46 -13.47 15.64
CA ASP A 775 -25.28 -14.36 15.63
C ASP A 775 -24.05 -13.71 16.31
N LEU A 776 -24.00 -12.37 16.42
CA LEU A 776 -22.92 -11.65 17.14
C LEU A 776 -22.92 -11.94 18.65
N LEU A 777 -24.06 -12.34 19.22
CA LEU A 777 -24.19 -12.62 20.65
C LEU A 777 -23.38 -13.85 21.07
N ASP A 778 -23.09 -14.79 20.17
CA ASP A 778 -22.23 -15.96 20.45
C ASP A 778 -20.89 -15.54 21.06
N THR A 779 -20.22 -14.60 20.40
CA THR A 779 -18.96 -14.01 20.85
C THR A 779 -19.10 -13.25 22.16
N VAL A 780 -20.21 -12.55 22.36
CA VAL A 780 -20.48 -11.82 23.61
C VAL A 780 -20.60 -12.82 24.76
N PHE A 781 -21.33 -13.91 24.57
CA PHE A 781 -21.44 -15.00 25.55
C PHE A 781 -20.09 -15.66 25.84
N PHE A 782 -19.20 -15.82 24.85
CA PHE A 782 -17.85 -16.34 25.08
C PHE A 782 -17.01 -15.41 25.97
N VAL A 783 -17.07 -14.10 25.73
CA VAL A 783 -16.37 -13.08 26.54
C VAL A 783 -16.91 -13.05 27.97
N LEU A 784 -18.23 -13.00 28.15
CA LEU A 784 -18.88 -12.97 29.48
C LEU A 784 -18.63 -14.25 30.30
N ARG A 785 -18.38 -15.39 29.63
CA ARG A 785 -18.03 -16.65 30.29
C ARG A 785 -16.53 -16.90 30.45
N LYS A 786 -15.69 -15.91 30.11
CA LYS A 786 -14.21 -16.03 30.08
C LYS A 786 -13.72 -17.22 29.25
N LYS A 787 -14.45 -17.58 28.19
CA LYS A 787 -14.03 -18.63 27.24
C LYS A 787 -13.26 -18.02 26.08
N PHE A 788 -12.18 -17.30 26.38
CA PHE A 788 -11.37 -16.60 25.37
C PHE A 788 -10.75 -17.53 24.32
N ASN A 789 -10.55 -18.81 24.66
CA ASN A 789 -10.11 -19.84 23.71
C ASN A 789 -11.12 -20.09 22.57
N GLN A 790 -12.40 -19.71 22.76
CA GLN A 790 -13.45 -19.80 21.74
C GLN A 790 -13.55 -18.52 20.89
N VAL A 791 -13.00 -17.39 21.36
CA VAL A 791 -12.91 -16.11 20.63
C VAL A 791 -11.72 -16.17 19.66
N THR A 792 -11.77 -17.12 18.74
CA THR A 792 -10.70 -17.35 17.76
C THR A 792 -10.73 -16.30 16.65
N HIS A 793 -9.60 -16.15 15.95
CA HIS A 793 -9.53 -15.28 14.77
C HIS A 793 -10.55 -15.69 13.69
N LEU A 794 -10.73 -17.00 13.46
CA LEU A 794 -11.76 -17.55 12.56
C LEU A 794 -13.14 -16.98 12.91
N HIS A 795 -13.54 -17.13 14.17
CA HIS A 795 -14.89 -16.79 14.61
C HIS A 795 -15.13 -15.27 14.51
N VAL A 796 -14.23 -14.43 15.01
CA VAL A 796 -14.40 -12.96 14.93
C VAL A 796 -14.38 -12.45 13.49
N ILE A 797 -13.50 -12.98 12.64
CA ILE A 797 -13.43 -12.58 11.22
C ILE A 797 -14.71 -12.99 10.49
N HIS A 798 -15.18 -14.23 10.69
CA HIS A 798 -16.42 -14.72 10.09
C HIS A 798 -17.63 -13.86 10.48
N HIS A 799 -17.87 -13.64 11.78
CA HIS A 799 -19.01 -12.87 12.26
C HIS A 799 -18.96 -11.39 11.84
N THR A 800 -17.76 -10.83 11.64
CA THR A 800 -17.59 -9.47 11.12
C THR A 800 -17.89 -9.38 9.62
N ILE A 801 -17.32 -10.29 8.83
CA ILE A 801 -17.48 -10.28 7.37
C ILE A 801 -18.92 -10.61 6.97
N VAL A 802 -19.55 -11.59 7.61
CA VAL A 802 -20.93 -11.98 7.28
C VAL A 802 -21.91 -10.81 7.46
N VAL A 803 -21.75 -10.01 8.52
CA VAL A 803 -22.60 -8.82 8.76
C VAL A 803 -22.39 -7.74 7.69
N VAL A 804 -21.15 -7.47 7.30
CA VAL A 804 -20.85 -6.51 6.23
C VAL A 804 -21.36 -7.00 4.87
N ASN A 805 -21.30 -8.32 4.63
CA ASN A 805 -21.82 -8.95 3.41
C ASN A 805 -23.33 -8.83 3.32
N ILE A 806 -24.02 -9.08 4.42
CA ILE A 806 -25.46 -8.96 4.51
C ILE A 806 -25.93 -7.55 4.13
N TRP A 807 -25.24 -6.52 4.63
CA TRP A 807 -25.49 -5.14 4.21
C TRP A 807 -25.26 -4.93 2.72
N PHE A 808 -24.11 -5.39 2.20
CA PHE A 808 -23.74 -5.21 0.80
C PHE A 808 -24.70 -5.93 -0.16
N TYR A 809 -24.93 -7.23 0.01
CA TYR A 809 -25.84 -7.99 -0.86
C TYR A 809 -27.29 -7.60 -0.66
N GLY A 810 -27.73 -7.36 0.57
CA GLY A 810 -29.11 -6.93 0.84
C GLY A 810 -29.46 -5.59 0.17
N ARG A 811 -28.46 -4.72 -0.05
CA ARG A 811 -28.64 -3.41 -0.68
C ARG A 811 -28.46 -3.41 -2.20
N PHE A 812 -27.53 -4.22 -2.72
CA PHE A 812 -27.12 -4.15 -4.13
C PHE A 812 -27.43 -5.41 -4.95
N ALA A 813 -27.59 -6.58 -4.32
CA ALA A 813 -27.94 -7.83 -4.99
C ALA A 813 -28.78 -8.75 -4.09
N PRO A 814 -30.02 -8.35 -3.71
CA PRO A 814 -30.76 -9.02 -2.65
C PRO A 814 -31.40 -10.35 -3.05
N ALA A 815 -31.38 -10.72 -4.34
CA ALA A 815 -32.04 -11.88 -4.92
C ALA A 815 -31.19 -12.56 -5.99
N GLY A 816 -31.67 -13.67 -6.55
CA GLY A 816 -30.99 -14.41 -7.63
C GLY A 816 -30.07 -15.52 -7.13
N GLN A 817 -28.91 -15.71 -7.79
CA GLN A 817 -27.95 -16.79 -7.53
C GLN A 817 -27.57 -17.04 -6.05
N PRO A 818 -27.46 -16.04 -5.16
CA PRO A 818 -27.13 -16.25 -3.74
C PRO A 818 -28.18 -17.03 -2.94
N ALA A 819 -29.42 -17.12 -3.42
CA ALA A 819 -30.54 -17.69 -2.67
C ALA A 819 -30.25 -19.14 -2.18
N LEU A 820 -29.70 -20.00 -3.04
CA LEU A 820 -29.33 -21.36 -2.65
C LEU A 820 -28.25 -21.37 -1.57
N GLY A 821 -27.27 -20.47 -1.66
CA GLY A 821 -26.19 -20.39 -0.68
C GLY A 821 -26.68 -19.93 0.69
N ILE A 822 -27.65 -19.01 0.71
CA ILE A 822 -28.33 -18.57 1.93
C ILE A 822 -29.14 -19.72 2.54
N ALA A 823 -29.88 -20.48 1.72
CA ALA A 823 -30.62 -21.66 2.18
C ALA A 823 -29.69 -22.73 2.78
N LEU A 824 -28.60 -23.07 2.08
CA LEU A 824 -27.60 -24.04 2.57
C LEU A 824 -26.94 -23.57 3.88
N ASN A 825 -26.62 -22.27 4.00
CA ASN A 825 -26.07 -21.71 5.24
C ASN A 825 -27.07 -21.82 6.40
N THR A 826 -28.33 -21.50 6.14
CA THR A 826 -29.39 -21.58 7.13
C THR A 826 -29.58 -23.01 7.62
N PHE A 827 -29.58 -23.99 6.70
CA PHE A 827 -29.62 -25.41 7.04
C PHE A 827 -28.44 -25.82 7.93
N VAL A 828 -27.21 -25.46 7.58
CA VAL A 828 -26.03 -25.80 8.40
C VAL A 828 -26.06 -25.10 9.75
N HIS A 829 -26.62 -23.88 9.85
CA HIS A 829 -26.82 -23.20 11.13
C HIS A 829 -27.85 -23.91 12.02
N ILE A 830 -28.91 -24.53 11.48
CA ILE A 830 -29.81 -25.40 12.25
C ILE A 830 -29.01 -26.53 12.91
N VAL A 831 -28.19 -27.23 12.14
CA VAL A 831 -27.37 -28.36 12.65
C VAL A 831 -26.32 -27.88 13.66
N MET A 832 -25.67 -26.73 13.41
CA MET A 832 -24.67 -26.15 14.31
C MET A 832 -25.27 -25.67 15.64
N TYR A 833 -26.37 -24.93 15.62
CA TYR A 833 -27.02 -24.48 16.85
C TYR A 833 -27.64 -25.65 17.64
N THR A 834 -28.09 -26.70 16.95
CA THR A 834 -28.48 -27.97 17.59
C THR A 834 -27.29 -28.58 18.35
N TYR A 835 -26.10 -28.61 17.73
CA TYR A 835 -24.88 -29.05 18.41
C TYR A 835 -24.56 -28.18 19.64
N TYR A 836 -24.64 -26.85 19.53
CA TYR A 836 -24.36 -25.95 20.66
C TYR A 836 -25.38 -26.07 21.80
N PHE A 837 -26.66 -26.25 21.46
CA PHE A 837 -27.71 -26.54 22.43
C PHE A 837 -27.40 -27.82 23.20
N LEU A 838 -27.13 -28.93 22.50
CA LEU A 838 -26.78 -30.21 23.13
C LEU A 838 -25.48 -30.11 23.95
N ALA A 839 -24.47 -29.39 23.47
CA ALA A 839 -23.19 -29.19 24.17
C ALA A 839 -23.33 -28.37 25.47
N SER A 840 -24.44 -27.65 25.65
CA SER A 840 -24.75 -26.83 26.83
C SER A 840 -25.24 -27.65 28.04
N PHE A 841 -25.65 -28.91 27.86
CA PHE A 841 -26.01 -29.83 28.95
C PHE A 841 -24.78 -30.42 29.68
N GLY A 842 -23.58 -30.00 29.29
CA GLY A 842 -22.35 -30.30 30.00
C GLY A 842 -21.71 -31.64 29.62
N PRO A 843 -20.80 -32.16 30.46
CA PRO A 843 -19.97 -33.34 30.14
C PRO A 843 -20.77 -34.61 29.88
N ARG A 844 -21.96 -34.76 30.50
CA ARG A 844 -22.84 -35.92 30.29
C ARG A 844 -23.30 -36.01 28.83
N MET A 845 -23.72 -34.90 28.24
CA MET A 845 -24.18 -34.86 26.84
C MET A 845 -23.02 -34.81 25.84
N ARG A 846 -21.90 -34.15 26.17
CA ARG A 846 -20.74 -34.02 25.27
C ARG A 846 -20.15 -35.35 24.80
N ARG A 847 -20.32 -36.44 25.56
CA ARG A 847 -19.89 -37.79 25.18
C ARG A 847 -20.62 -38.33 23.95
N TYR A 848 -21.90 -38.00 23.79
CA TYR A 848 -22.73 -38.41 22.65
C TYR A 848 -22.51 -37.54 21.40
N LEU A 849 -21.79 -36.42 21.53
CA LEU A 849 -21.51 -35.48 20.45
C LEU A 849 -20.24 -35.86 19.66
N TRP A 850 -20.05 -37.15 19.38
CA TRP A 850 -18.94 -37.70 18.59
C TRP A 850 -18.90 -37.14 17.16
N TRP A 851 -20.05 -36.68 16.66
CA TRP A 851 -20.23 -36.20 15.30
C TRP A 851 -19.78 -34.74 15.07
N LYS A 852 -19.15 -34.10 16.06
CA LYS A 852 -18.55 -32.76 15.94
C LYS A 852 -17.65 -32.61 14.70
N ARG A 853 -16.89 -33.65 14.38
CA ARG A 853 -16.02 -33.68 13.19
C ARG A 853 -16.82 -33.63 11.89
N TYR A 854 -17.92 -34.36 11.81
CA TYR A 854 -18.81 -34.36 10.65
C TYR A 854 -19.52 -33.03 10.48
N LEU A 855 -19.89 -32.35 11.58
CA LEU A 855 -20.41 -30.98 11.50
C LEU A 855 -19.39 -30.02 10.85
N THR A 856 -18.11 -30.10 11.24
CA THR A 856 -17.07 -29.26 10.63
C THR A 856 -16.85 -29.63 9.15
N THR A 857 -16.94 -30.92 8.81
CA THR A 857 -16.88 -31.38 7.40
C THR A 857 -18.08 -30.87 6.60
N LEU A 858 -19.29 -30.89 7.17
CA LEU A 858 -20.51 -30.37 6.54
C LEU A 858 -20.39 -28.87 6.22
N GLN A 859 -19.84 -28.08 7.15
CA GLN A 859 -19.54 -26.66 6.93
C GLN A 859 -18.53 -26.44 5.79
N ILE A 860 -17.49 -27.27 5.70
CA ILE A 860 -16.50 -27.19 4.60
C ILE A 860 -17.14 -27.53 3.26
N VAL A 861 -17.93 -28.59 3.20
CA VAL A 861 -18.65 -29.01 1.98
C VAL A 861 -19.64 -27.93 1.54
N GLN A 862 -20.38 -27.34 2.49
CA GLN A 862 -21.30 -26.23 2.22
C GLN A 862 -20.58 -25.08 1.50
N PHE A 863 -19.41 -24.63 1.97
CA PHE A 863 -18.69 -23.55 1.31
C PHE A 863 -18.22 -23.92 -0.11
N ILE A 864 -17.80 -25.17 -0.34
CA ILE A 864 -17.41 -25.65 -1.68
C ILE A 864 -18.60 -25.61 -2.63
N VAL A 865 -19.77 -26.09 -2.19
CA VAL A 865 -21.01 -26.09 -2.97
C VAL A 865 -21.47 -24.66 -3.27
N ILE A 866 -21.40 -23.76 -2.28
CA ILE A 866 -21.75 -22.34 -2.46
C ILE A 866 -20.85 -21.68 -3.50
N ILE A 867 -19.53 -21.93 -3.45
CA ILE A 867 -18.59 -21.37 -4.43
C ILE A 867 -18.87 -21.90 -5.83
N ALA A 868 -19.14 -23.20 -5.98
CA ALA A 868 -19.47 -23.79 -7.26
C ALA A 868 -20.76 -23.21 -7.85
N HIS A 869 -21.85 -23.17 -7.07
CA HIS A 869 -23.14 -22.62 -7.50
C HIS A 869 -23.07 -21.13 -7.81
N MET A 870 -22.39 -20.34 -6.97
CA MET A 870 -22.21 -18.92 -7.21
C MET A 870 -21.36 -18.63 -8.45
N SER A 871 -20.50 -19.55 -8.88
CA SER A 871 -19.68 -19.39 -10.08
C SER A 871 -20.43 -19.65 -11.39
N VAL A 872 -21.62 -20.25 -11.37
CA VAL A 872 -22.38 -20.57 -12.60
C VAL A 872 -22.69 -19.33 -13.47
N PRO A 873 -23.12 -18.16 -12.92
CA PRO A 873 -23.34 -16.96 -13.72
C PRO A 873 -22.07 -16.34 -14.35
N LEU A 874 -20.89 -16.88 -14.04
CA LEU A 874 -19.64 -16.54 -14.75
C LEU A 874 -19.54 -17.24 -16.10
N PHE A 875 -20.19 -18.40 -16.23
CA PHE A 875 -20.15 -19.24 -17.42
C PHE A 875 -21.47 -19.21 -18.21
N VAL A 876 -22.58 -18.86 -17.56
CA VAL A 876 -23.92 -18.79 -18.16
C VAL A 876 -24.52 -17.40 -17.95
N GLU A 877 -25.04 -16.79 -19.01
CA GLU A 877 -25.71 -15.49 -18.92
C GLU A 877 -27.14 -15.66 -18.42
N CYS A 878 -27.39 -15.42 -17.13
CA CYS A 878 -28.74 -15.41 -16.56
C CYS A 878 -29.14 -14.06 -15.95
N GLY A 879 -28.38 -12.99 -16.19
CA GLY A 879 -28.72 -11.63 -15.70
C GLY A 879 -28.44 -11.40 -14.21
N PHE A 880 -27.60 -12.23 -13.58
CA PHE A 880 -27.08 -11.95 -12.24
C PHE A 880 -25.81 -11.08 -12.33
N PRO A 881 -25.65 -10.03 -11.50
CA PRO A 881 -24.48 -9.16 -11.56
C PRO A 881 -23.21 -9.94 -11.22
N ARG A 882 -22.39 -10.19 -12.24
CA ARG A 882 -21.06 -10.79 -12.12
C ARG A 882 -20.17 -10.17 -11.02
N PRO A 883 -20.16 -8.84 -10.74
CA PRO A 883 -19.36 -8.32 -9.63
C PRO A 883 -19.84 -8.83 -8.26
N ALA A 884 -21.14 -9.04 -8.05
CA ALA A 884 -21.65 -9.62 -6.82
C ALA A 884 -21.20 -11.09 -6.66
N VAL A 885 -21.07 -11.84 -7.76
CA VAL A 885 -20.50 -13.21 -7.75
C VAL A 885 -19.06 -13.20 -7.25
N TYR A 886 -18.24 -12.29 -7.76
CA TYR A 886 -16.82 -12.28 -7.44
C TYR A 886 -16.53 -11.86 -5.99
N VAL A 887 -17.25 -10.86 -5.47
CA VAL A 887 -17.20 -10.49 -4.05
C VAL A 887 -17.62 -11.69 -3.18
N ALA A 888 -18.67 -12.41 -3.58
CA ALA A 888 -19.25 -13.49 -2.79
C ALA A 888 -18.31 -14.69 -2.71
N ASN A 889 -17.74 -15.08 -3.85
CA ASN A 889 -16.80 -16.18 -3.93
C ASN A 889 -15.51 -15.87 -3.17
N THR A 890 -14.96 -14.66 -3.30
CA THR A 890 -13.78 -14.22 -2.56
C THR A 890 -13.94 -14.38 -1.05
N GLN A 891 -15.07 -13.89 -0.52
CA GLN A 891 -15.32 -13.89 0.92
C GLN A 891 -15.62 -15.30 1.45
N THR A 892 -16.44 -16.05 0.73
CA THR A 892 -16.80 -17.45 1.06
C THR A 892 -15.56 -18.34 1.12
N PHE A 893 -14.63 -18.07 0.23
CA PHE A 893 -13.38 -18.79 0.09
C PHE A 893 -12.35 -18.47 1.18
N LEU A 894 -12.25 -17.21 1.60
CA LEU A 894 -11.50 -16.83 2.81
C LEU A 894 -12.04 -17.58 4.05
N ILE A 895 -13.36 -17.74 4.16
CA ILE A 895 -13.98 -18.47 5.25
C ILE A 895 -13.66 -19.98 5.15
N LEU A 896 -13.83 -20.58 3.97
CA LEU A 896 -13.47 -21.98 3.70
C LEU A 896 -12.03 -22.30 4.15
N CYS A 897 -11.10 -21.43 3.77
CA CYS A 897 -9.73 -21.44 4.22
C CYS A 897 -9.56 -21.53 5.74
N LEU A 898 -10.18 -20.61 6.45
CA LEU A 898 -10.07 -20.54 7.90
C LEU A 898 -10.68 -21.80 8.55
N PHE A 899 -11.78 -22.35 8.00
CA PHE A 899 -12.39 -23.60 8.46
C PHE A 899 -11.49 -24.83 8.19
N VAL A 900 -10.82 -24.89 7.04
CA VAL A 900 -9.84 -25.95 6.75
C VAL A 900 -8.66 -25.88 7.73
N ASN A 901 -8.16 -24.68 8.04
CA ASN A 901 -7.13 -24.50 9.06
C ASN A 901 -7.60 -24.97 10.45
N PHE A 902 -8.82 -24.59 10.84
CA PHE A 902 -9.43 -25.01 12.09
C PHE A 902 -9.56 -26.54 12.18
N TYR A 903 -10.03 -27.18 11.11
CA TYR A 903 -10.17 -28.63 11.03
C TYR A 903 -8.82 -29.34 11.20
N LEU A 904 -7.79 -28.86 10.49
CA LEU A 904 -6.45 -29.44 10.55
C LEU A 904 -5.82 -29.27 11.94
N ARG A 905 -5.99 -28.12 12.58
CA ARG A 905 -5.46 -27.89 13.94
C ARG A 905 -6.22 -28.71 15.00
N SER A 906 -7.54 -28.81 14.89
CA SER A 906 -8.38 -29.38 15.94
C SER A 906 -8.51 -30.91 15.88
N TYR A 907 -8.47 -31.50 14.67
CA TYR A 907 -8.72 -32.93 14.49
C TYR A 907 -7.53 -33.73 13.96
N THR A 908 -6.50 -33.07 13.40
CA THR A 908 -5.30 -33.76 12.87
C THR A 908 -4.00 -33.48 13.64
N GLY A 909 -4.03 -32.70 14.73
CA GLY A 909 -2.94 -32.65 15.73
C GLY A 909 -1.61 -32.01 15.28
N TYR A 910 -1.62 -31.22 14.20
CA TYR A 910 -0.42 -30.80 13.45
C TYR A 910 0.61 -29.91 14.20
N ASN A 911 0.32 -29.42 15.43
CA ASN A 911 1.20 -28.52 16.21
C ASN A 911 1.32 -28.91 17.70
N LYS A 912 1.77 -30.13 18.04
CA LYS A 912 2.47 -30.30 19.33
C LYS A 912 3.93 -29.87 19.14
N PRO A 913 4.44 -28.83 19.81
CA PRO A 913 5.83 -28.43 19.66
C PRO A 913 6.77 -29.52 20.20
N LEU A 914 7.81 -29.85 19.42
CA LEU A 914 8.86 -30.84 19.74
C LEU A 914 9.58 -30.57 21.09
N THR A 915 9.45 -29.38 21.65
CA THR A 915 10.02 -29.00 22.95
C THR A 915 9.33 -29.62 24.16
N GLN A 916 8.08 -30.11 24.05
CA GLN A 916 7.45 -30.86 25.16
C GLN A 916 7.93 -32.31 25.24
N GLY A 917 8.23 -32.95 24.10
CA GLY A 917 8.82 -34.30 24.09
C GLY A 917 10.23 -34.32 24.68
N ALA A 918 11.05 -33.31 24.40
CA ALA A 918 12.39 -33.20 24.98
C ALA A 918 12.36 -32.93 26.50
N LYS A 919 11.38 -32.16 27.01
CA LYS A 919 11.20 -31.95 28.45
C LYS A 919 10.68 -33.18 29.18
N GLN A 920 9.74 -33.92 28.57
CA GLN A 920 9.23 -35.17 29.13
C GLN A 920 10.33 -36.24 29.23
N VAL A 921 11.15 -36.37 28.18
CA VAL A 921 12.29 -37.31 28.17
C VAL A 921 13.38 -36.88 29.16
N SER A 922 13.63 -35.58 29.35
CA SER A 922 14.59 -35.12 30.38
C SER A 922 14.07 -35.34 31.81
N GLU A 923 12.76 -35.18 32.03
CA GLU A 923 12.14 -35.41 33.34
C GLU A 923 12.04 -36.91 33.69
N GLU A 924 11.78 -37.78 32.70
CA GLU A 924 11.85 -39.24 32.86
C GLU A 924 13.27 -39.72 33.13
N ASN A 925 14.27 -39.20 32.40
CA ASN A 925 15.68 -39.56 32.62
C ASN A 925 16.21 -39.05 33.98
N ALA A 926 15.73 -37.88 34.43
CA ALA A 926 16.03 -37.35 35.75
C ALA A 926 15.38 -38.19 36.88
N LYS A 927 14.14 -38.64 36.69
CA LYS A 927 13.45 -39.54 37.63
C LYS A 927 14.11 -40.91 37.70
N ALA A 928 14.47 -41.50 36.55
CA ALA A 928 15.18 -42.78 36.50
C ALA A 928 16.58 -42.71 37.15
N SER A 929 17.29 -41.57 36.99
CA SER A 929 18.58 -41.36 37.65
C SER A 929 18.43 -41.18 39.17
N ALA A 930 17.39 -40.48 39.63
CA ALA A 930 17.11 -40.32 41.06
C ALA A 930 16.68 -41.64 41.72
N GLU A 931 15.98 -42.51 40.99
CA GLU A 931 15.54 -43.82 41.48
C GLU A 931 16.71 -44.83 41.56
N ASN A 932 17.65 -44.77 40.61
CA ASN A 932 18.89 -45.55 40.66
C ASN A 932 19.86 -45.08 41.77
N ALA A 933 19.87 -43.78 42.09
CA ALA A 933 20.63 -43.23 43.21
C ALA A 933 20.04 -43.57 44.59
N LYS A 934 18.78 -44.02 44.64
CA LYS A 934 18.13 -44.54 45.86
C LYS A 934 18.30 -46.06 46.06
N LYS A 935 18.75 -46.77 45.01
CA LYS A 935 18.99 -48.23 45.03
C LYS A 935 20.47 -48.59 45.23
N ARG A 936 21.38 -47.62 45.11
CA ARG A 936 22.73 -47.67 45.65
C ARG A 936 22.72 -47.03 47.02
#